data_AF-A0A8J6LA21-F1
#
_entry.id   AF-A0A8J6LA21-F1
#
_cell.length_a   1.000
_cell.length_b   1.000
_cell.length_c   1.000
_cell.angle_alpha   90.00
_cell.angle_beta   90.00
_cell.angle_gamma   90.00
#
_symmetry.space_group_name_H-M   'P 1'
#
loop_
_entity.id
_entity.type
_entity.pdbx_description
1 polymer ?
#
loop_
_entity_poly.entity_id
_entity_poly.type
_entity_poly.pdbx_seq_one_letter_code
_entity_poly.pdbx_strand_id
1 'polypeptide(L)'
;MADSASESDSSSIDGGPIMMPPSPITREQLQKRIESLQQQNRVLKVELETYKLRVKALQEENRGLRQASVIIQAKAEQEEEFISNTLLKKIQALKKEKESLAHHYEREEECLTNDLSRKLTQLRQEKCRLEQTLEQEQECLVNRLMRKIEKLEAETLAKQSNLEQLRREKVELENTLEQEQEALVNKLWKRMDKLEAEKRMLQIKLDQPVSDPASPRDINNGDTATNLSAHIQTLRSEVARLRQTLAISQQEHTQKMQRYAQEERNIKEENLRLQRKLQLEVERREALCRHLSESESSLEMEEERHYNEQVLGARQHTVSPVPYNPSPSQSRPLSPGLSSMQAPSPRDSLIDRAALRLLLTDELAKDSSSRRSQHHNQLVPWILLSLKNKIKARGPKKHLKRLNAPKAWMLDKLGGVFAPRPSTGPHKLRESLPLVIFLRNRLKYALTNSEVTKIVMQRLIKVDGKVRTDPNYPAGFMDVITIEKTGEFFRLIYDVKGRFTIHRITGEEAKYKLCKVKKVQTGPKGIPFLVTRDGRTIRYPDPMIKVNDTIQLEIATSKILDFIKFESGNLCMITGGRNLGRVGTVVSRERHPGSFDIVHIKDANGHTFATRLNNVFIIGKGSKPYVSLPRGKGVKLSIAEERDKRLAAKTQ
;
A
#
# COMPACT_ATOMS: atom_id res chain seq x y z
N MET A 1 41.22 10.69 -68.18
CA MET A 1 41.17 12.15 -68.02
C MET A 1 41.79 12.49 -66.68
N ALA A 2 42.98 13.08 -66.69
CA ALA A 2 43.61 13.94 -65.68
C ALA A 2 45.14 13.92 -65.94
N ASP A 3 45.64 15.12 -66.24
CA ASP A 3 47.00 15.67 -66.35
C ASP A 3 48.24 14.81 -66.04
N SER A 4 49.24 14.97 -66.90
CA SER A 4 50.56 15.51 -66.49
C SER A 4 51.35 15.97 -67.73
N ALA A 5 51.67 17.25 -67.74
CA ALA A 5 52.59 17.89 -68.66
C ALA A 5 54.05 17.67 -68.22
N SER A 6 54.97 17.51 -69.19
CA SER A 6 56.34 18.01 -69.05
C SER A 6 56.86 18.45 -70.41
N GLU A 7 57.16 19.74 -70.50
CA GLU A 7 57.83 20.41 -71.61
C GLU A 7 59.35 20.14 -71.62
N SER A 8 60.01 20.69 -72.66
CA SER A 8 61.45 21.01 -72.79
C SER A 8 62.43 19.83 -72.98
N ASP A 9 63.41 19.84 -73.90
CA ASP A 9 64.16 20.94 -74.48
C ASP A 9 64.61 20.67 -75.93
N SER A 10 64.58 21.75 -76.72
CA SER A 10 65.35 21.90 -77.96
C SER A 10 66.68 22.57 -77.63
N SER A 11 67.81 21.90 -77.94
CA SER A 11 69.12 22.56 -77.97
C SER A 11 69.79 22.33 -79.32
N SER A 12 69.76 23.39 -80.11
CA SER A 12 70.67 23.67 -81.22
C SER A 12 72.13 23.58 -80.75
N ILE A 13 72.98 22.85 -81.46
CA ILE A 13 74.40 23.17 -81.54
C ILE A 13 74.81 23.10 -83.03
N ASP A 14 75.03 24.28 -83.56
CA ASP A 14 75.76 24.58 -84.77
C ASP A 14 77.26 24.31 -84.52
N GLY A 15 77.99 23.89 -85.55
CA GLY A 15 79.41 23.55 -85.41
C GLY A 15 79.92 22.61 -86.47
N GLY A 16 79.82 22.98 -87.74
CA GLY A 16 80.59 22.35 -88.80
C GLY A 16 82.06 22.75 -88.72
N PRO A 17 83.02 21.80 -88.62
CA PRO A 17 84.41 22.07 -88.89
C PRO A 17 84.70 21.82 -90.38
N ILE A 18 85.24 22.83 -91.04
CA ILE A 18 85.87 22.76 -92.35
C ILE A 18 87.02 21.75 -92.27
N MET A 19 86.85 20.57 -92.88
CA MET A 19 87.89 19.54 -92.94
C MET A 19 88.51 19.54 -94.34
N MET A 20 89.82 19.71 -94.36
CA MET A 20 90.71 19.56 -95.51
C MET A 20 90.46 18.27 -96.30
N PRO A 21 90.82 18.22 -97.60
CA PRO A 21 90.58 17.05 -98.43
C PRO A 21 91.27 15.83 -97.81
N PRO A 22 90.55 14.71 -97.57
CA PRO A 22 91.19 13.53 -97.02
C PRO A 22 92.17 13.00 -98.07
N SER A 23 93.38 12.73 -97.61
CA SER A 23 94.33 11.82 -98.26
C SER A 23 93.56 10.58 -98.74
N PRO A 24 93.86 10.02 -99.92
CA PRO A 24 93.02 9.00 -100.51
C PRO A 24 92.85 7.84 -99.53
N ILE A 25 91.65 7.75 -98.94
CA ILE A 25 91.28 6.63 -98.09
C ILE A 25 91.46 5.42 -98.97
N THR A 26 92.41 4.56 -98.60
CA THR A 26 92.67 3.36 -99.38
C THR A 26 91.37 2.58 -99.45
N ARG A 27 91.09 2.05 -100.64
CA ARG A 27 89.86 1.32 -100.96
C ARG A 27 89.44 0.33 -99.87
N GLU A 28 90.41 -0.25 -99.15
CA GLU A 28 90.21 -1.14 -97.99
C GLU A 28 89.53 -0.51 -96.76
N GLN A 29 89.85 0.73 -96.39
CA GLN A 29 89.26 1.36 -95.19
C GLN A 29 87.79 1.72 -95.41
N LEU A 30 87.44 2.20 -96.62
CA LEU A 30 86.06 2.38 -97.04
C LEU A 30 85.30 1.06 -97.11
N GLN A 31 85.95 0.01 -97.63
CA GLN A 31 85.37 -1.33 -97.69
C GLN A 31 85.01 -1.86 -96.28
N LYS A 32 85.93 -1.76 -95.32
CA LYS A 32 85.69 -2.17 -93.92
C LYS A 32 84.57 -1.37 -93.23
N ARG A 33 84.47 -0.07 -93.52
CA ARG A 33 83.38 0.76 -92.97
C ARG A 33 82.02 0.39 -93.58
N ILE A 34 81.99 0.11 -94.88
CA ILE A 34 80.79 -0.39 -95.57
C ILE A 34 80.37 -1.75 -94.98
N GLU A 35 81.31 -2.67 -94.78
CA GLU A 35 81.03 -3.98 -94.16
C GLU A 35 80.51 -3.85 -92.72
N SER A 36 81.12 -2.97 -91.90
CA SER A 36 80.65 -2.71 -90.53
C SER A 36 79.23 -2.11 -90.50
N LEU A 37 78.93 -1.16 -91.40
CA LEU A 37 77.60 -0.56 -91.50
C LEU A 37 76.56 -1.54 -92.06
N GLN A 38 76.97 -2.43 -92.97
CA GLN A 38 76.13 -3.53 -93.44
C GLN A 38 75.83 -4.52 -92.31
N GLN A 39 76.81 -4.83 -91.47
CA GLN A 39 76.62 -5.70 -90.32
C GLN A 39 75.71 -5.05 -89.26
N GLN A 40 75.90 -3.77 -88.94
CA GLN A 40 74.99 -3.02 -88.06
C GLN A 40 73.56 -2.99 -88.62
N ASN A 41 73.39 -2.75 -89.92
CA ASN A 41 72.06 -2.82 -90.55
C ASN A 41 71.44 -4.21 -90.47
N ARG A 42 72.23 -5.30 -90.51
CA ARG A 42 71.71 -6.66 -90.30
C ARG A 42 71.24 -6.86 -88.86
N VAL A 43 72.03 -6.42 -87.88
CA VAL A 43 71.67 -6.53 -86.45
C VAL A 43 70.40 -5.72 -86.15
N LEU A 44 70.35 -4.46 -86.58
CA LEU A 44 69.17 -3.61 -86.40
C LEU A 44 67.91 -4.19 -87.07
N LYS A 45 68.06 -4.84 -88.24
CA LYS A 45 66.94 -5.55 -88.88
C LYS A 45 66.43 -6.72 -88.04
N VAL A 46 67.34 -7.52 -87.46
CA VAL A 46 66.98 -8.64 -86.58
C VAL A 46 66.31 -8.15 -85.30
N GLU A 47 66.83 -7.07 -84.68
CA GLU A 47 66.22 -6.44 -83.52
C GLU A 47 64.82 -5.90 -83.83
N LEU A 48 64.65 -5.21 -84.97
CA LEU A 48 63.35 -4.70 -85.41
C LEU A 48 62.32 -5.83 -85.60
N GLU A 49 62.71 -6.95 -86.21
CA GLU A 49 61.84 -8.12 -86.35
C GLU A 49 61.51 -8.77 -84.99
N THR A 50 62.47 -8.80 -84.06
CA THR A 50 62.25 -9.29 -82.70
C THR A 50 61.25 -8.41 -81.94
N TYR A 51 61.36 -7.08 -82.07
CA TYR A 51 60.41 -6.13 -81.48
C TYR A 51 59.01 -6.25 -82.11
N LYS A 52 58.91 -6.43 -83.43
CA LYS A 52 57.62 -6.68 -84.10
C LYS A 52 56.93 -7.94 -83.58
N LEU A 53 57.68 -9.03 -83.41
CA LEU A 53 57.16 -10.27 -82.83
C LEU A 53 56.68 -10.06 -81.39
N ARG A 54 57.42 -9.30 -80.58
CA ARG A 54 57.04 -8.99 -79.20
C ARG A 54 55.78 -8.12 -79.12
N VAL A 55 55.66 -7.11 -79.98
CA VAL A 55 54.45 -6.28 -80.08
C VAL A 55 53.24 -7.13 -80.48
N LYS A 56 53.41 -8.04 -81.45
CA LYS A 56 52.34 -8.95 -81.87
C LYS A 56 51.90 -9.89 -80.74
N ALA A 57 52.84 -10.46 -80.00
CA ALA A 57 52.55 -11.29 -78.83
C ALA A 57 51.79 -10.51 -77.74
N LEU A 58 52.22 -9.29 -77.42
CA LEU A 58 51.55 -8.42 -76.44
C LEU A 58 50.15 -7.98 -76.89
N GLN A 59 49.93 -7.81 -78.19
CA GLN A 59 48.60 -7.53 -78.73
C GLN A 59 47.66 -8.73 -78.61
N GLU A 60 48.15 -9.95 -78.88
CA GLU A 60 47.41 -11.20 -78.70
C GLU A 60 47.03 -11.40 -77.23
N GLU A 61 47.99 -11.18 -76.32
CA GLU A 61 47.78 -11.29 -74.87
C GLU A 61 46.76 -10.25 -74.37
N ASN A 62 46.87 -8.99 -74.80
CA ASN A 62 45.88 -7.96 -74.48
C ASN A 62 44.47 -8.31 -74.99
N ARG A 63 44.38 -8.91 -76.18
CA ARG A 63 43.10 -9.37 -76.72
C ARG A 63 42.51 -10.50 -75.87
N GLY A 64 43.35 -11.46 -75.44
CA GLY A 64 42.97 -12.53 -74.53
C GLY A 64 42.49 -12.02 -73.17
N LEU A 65 43.22 -11.08 -72.57
CA LEU A 65 42.85 -10.46 -71.29
C LEU A 65 41.52 -9.71 -71.38
N ARG A 66 41.27 -8.98 -72.48
CA ARG A 66 39.98 -8.30 -72.70
C ARG A 66 38.82 -9.29 -72.83
N GLN A 67 39.01 -10.40 -73.55
CA GLN A 67 37.99 -11.44 -73.66
C GLN A 67 37.70 -12.11 -72.31
N ALA A 68 38.75 -12.43 -71.54
CA ALA A 68 38.61 -12.99 -70.20
C ALA A 68 37.85 -12.05 -69.25
N SER A 69 38.14 -10.74 -69.30
CA SER A 69 37.44 -9.73 -68.50
C SER A 69 35.93 -9.69 -68.81
N VAL A 70 35.54 -9.75 -70.08
CA VAL A 70 34.12 -9.75 -70.48
C VAL A 70 33.41 -11.00 -69.97
N ILE A 71 34.05 -12.17 -70.05
CA ILE A 71 33.46 -13.44 -69.57
C ILE A 71 33.29 -13.42 -68.06
N ILE A 72 34.28 -12.92 -67.32
CA ILE A 72 34.20 -12.81 -65.85
C ILE A 72 33.08 -11.85 -65.46
N GLN A 73 32.95 -10.72 -66.15
CA GLN A 73 31.91 -9.74 -65.86
C GLN A 73 30.50 -10.28 -66.15
N ALA A 74 30.31 -10.99 -67.27
CA ALA A 74 29.03 -11.64 -67.58
C ALA A 74 28.64 -12.70 -66.53
N LYS A 75 29.61 -13.47 -66.00
CA LYS A 75 29.36 -14.42 -64.91
C LYS A 75 28.98 -13.72 -63.61
N ALA A 76 29.67 -12.63 -63.27
CA ALA A 76 29.37 -11.85 -62.07
C ALA A 76 27.95 -11.27 -62.12
N GLU A 77 27.56 -10.69 -63.26
CA GLU A 77 26.19 -10.16 -63.47
C GLU A 77 25.14 -11.26 -63.32
N GLN A 78 25.39 -12.45 -63.87
CA GLN A 78 24.46 -13.58 -63.77
C GLN A 78 24.32 -14.10 -62.31
N GLU A 79 25.40 -14.12 -61.54
CA GLU A 79 25.37 -14.48 -60.12
C GLU A 79 24.61 -13.43 -59.28
N GLU A 80 24.84 -12.13 -59.53
CA GLU A 80 24.13 -11.05 -58.86
C GLU A 80 22.62 -11.09 -59.13
N GLU A 81 22.20 -11.34 -60.37
CA GLU A 81 20.79 -11.53 -60.72
C GLU A 81 20.19 -12.75 -60.02
N PHE A 82 20.92 -13.87 -59.95
CA PHE A 82 20.44 -15.08 -59.28
C PHE A 82 20.21 -14.85 -57.78
N ILE A 83 21.16 -14.19 -57.11
CA ILE A 83 21.06 -13.84 -55.69
C ILE A 83 19.90 -12.87 -55.46
N SER A 84 19.78 -11.84 -56.28
CA SER A 84 18.72 -10.83 -56.19
C SER A 84 17.33 -11.45 -56.33
N ASN A 85 17.15 -12.33 -57.33
CA ASN A 85 15.89 -13.04 -57.56
C ASN A 85 15.53 -13.99 -56.40
N THR A 86 16.54 -14.66 -55.83
CA THR A 86 16.33 -15.55 -54.67
C THR A 86 15.92 -14.78 -53.42
N LEU A 87 16.55 -13.63 -53.17
CA LEU A 87 16.20 -12.76 -52.05
C LEU A 87 14.80 -12.15 -52.23
N LEU A 88 14.46 -11.70 -53.43
CA LEU A 88 13.13 -11.14 -53.73
C LEU A 88 12.02 -12.17 -53.46
N LYS A 89 12.19 -13.43 -53.88
CA LYS A 89 11.25 -14.52 -53.58
C LYS A 89 11.10 -14.76 -52.08
N LYS A 90 12.20 -14.77 -51.31
CA LYS A 90 12.15 -14.91 -49.85
C LYS A 90 11.41 -13.74 -49.18
N ILE A 91 11.66 -12.51 -49.64
CA ILE A 91 10.97 -11.33 -49.11
C ILE A 91 9.47 -11.40 -49.39
N GLN A 92 9.06 -11.83 -50.58
CA GLN A 92 7.65 -12.00 -50.92
C GLN A 92 6.98 -13.10 -50.10
N ALA A 93 7.65 -14.24 -49.89
CA ALA A 93 7.16 -15.32 -49.03
C ALA A 93 6.93 -14.84 -47.58
N LEU A 94 7.93 -14.15 -47.00
CA LEU A 94 7.83 -13.58 -45.65
C LEU A 94 6.72 -12.53 -45.53
N LYS A 95 6.50 -11.73 -46.59
CA LYS A 95 5.42 -10.75 -46.62
C LYS A 95 4.05 -11.45 -46.60
N LYS A 96 3.88 -12.51 -47.38
CA LYS A 96 2.64 -13.32 -47.42
C LYS A 96 2.38 -14.03 -46.08
N GLU A 97 3.41 -14.60 -45.46
CA GLU A 97 3.28 -15.20 -44.13
C GLU A 97 2.88 -14.16 -43.07
N LYS A 98 3.49 -12.98 -43.11
CA LYS A 98 3.15 -11.87 -42.21
C LYS A 98 1.68 -11.44 -42.35
N GLU A 99 1.19 -11.32 -43.59
CA GLU A 99 -0.21 -10.97 -43.87
C GLU A 99 -1.17 -12.04 -43.37
N SER A 100 -0.84 -13.33 -43.56
CA SER A 100 -1.62 -14.45 -43.03
C SER A 100 -1.67 -14.46 -41.50
N LEU A 101 -0.53 -14.24 -40.85
CA LEU A 101 -0.44 -14.19 -39.39
C LEU A 101 -1.27 -13.02 -38.81
N ALA A 102 -1.28 -11.88 -39.49
CA ALA A 102 -2.09 -10.73 -39.11
C ALA A 102 -3.59 -11.05 -39.16
N HIS A 103 -4.06 -11.74 -40.21
CA HIS A 103 -5.46 -12.15 -40.31
C HIS A 103 -5.85 -13.18 -39.25
N HIS A 104 -4.97 -14.11 -38.92
CA HIS A 104 -5.22 -15.08 -37.83
C HIS A 104 -5.35 -14.37 -36.49
N TYR A 105 -4.43 -13.44 -36.21
CA TYR A 105 -4.43 -12.65 -34.98
C TYR A 105 -5.71 -11.83 -34.83
N GLU A 106 -6.17 -11.18 -35.91
CA GLU A 106 -7.41 -10.40 -35.90
C GLU A 106 -8.65 -11.26 -35.58
N ARG A 107 -8.76 -12.45 -36.17
CA ARG A 107 -9.85 -13.40 -35.85
C ARG A 107 -9.81 -13.91 -34.41
N GLU A 108 -8.62 -14.18 -33.87
CA GLU A 108 -8.47 -14.59 -32.48
C GLU A 108 -8.86 -13.45 -31.52
N GLU A 109 -8.48 -12.21 -31.82
CA GLU A 109 -8.89 -11.05 -31.02
C GLU A 109 -10.41 -10.85 -31.04
N GLU A 110 -11.07 -11.02 -32.18
CA GLU A 110 -12.53 -10.95 -32.29
C GLU A 110 -13.21 -12.04 -31.46
N CYS A 111 -12.73 -13.28 -31.54
CA CYS A 111 -13.27 -14.40 -30.76
C CYS A 111 -13.13 -14.16 -29.25
N LEU A 112 -11.94 -13.75 -28.79
CA LEU A 112 -11.68 -13.46 -27.39
C LEU A 112 -12.55 -12.29 -26.88
N THR A 113 -12.72 -11.25 -27.70
CA THR A 113 -13.54 -10.09 -27.35
C THR A 113 -15.01 -10.48 -27.20
N ASN A 114 -15.54 -11.29 -28.13
CA ASN A 114 -16.92 -11.76 -28.08
C ASN A 114 -17.17 -12.67 -26.86
N ASP A 115 -16.25 -13.56 -26.53
CA ASP A 115 -16.34 -14.43 -25.36
C ASP A 115 -16.27 -13.65 -24.04
N LEU A 116 -15.36 -12.67 -23.94
CA LEU A 116 -15.25 -11.79 -22.78
C LEU A 116 -16.51 -10.95 -22.61
N SER A 117 -17.07 -10.41 -23.70
CA SER A 117 -18.32 -9.63 -23.68
C SER A 117 -19.50 -10.47 -23.16
N ARG A 118 -19.59 -11.74 -23.60
CA ARG A 118 -20.63 -12.67 -23.13
C ARG A 118 -20.48 -12.99 -21.64
N LYS A 119 -19.26 -13.32 -21.19
CA LYS A 119 -18.98 -13.60 -19.77
C LYS A 119 -19.23 -12.39 -18.88
N LEU A 120 -18.88 -11.18 -19.34
CA LEU A 120 -19.14 -9.95 -18.62
C LEU A 120 -20.65 -9.71 -18.46
N THR A 121 -21.43 -9.98 -19.51
CA THR A 121 -22.90 -9.85 -19.46
C THR A 121 -23.51 -10.85 -18.48
N GLN A 122 -23.01 -12.08 -18.46
CA GLN A 122 -23.45 -13.10 -17.51
C GLN A 122 -23.14 -12.72 -16.06
N LEU A 123 -21.91 -12.29 -15.77
CA LEU A 123 -21.53 -11.86 -14.41
C LEU A 123 -22.34 -10.65 -13.94
N ARG A 124 -22.70 -9.72 -14.83
CA ARG A 124 -23.59 -8.61 -14.51
C ARG A 124 -25.00 -9.08 -14.15
N GLN A 125 -25.54 -10.07 -14.86
CA GLN A 125 -26.85 -10.65 -14.52
C GLN A 125 -26.81 -11.41 -13.18
N GLU A 126 -25.76 -12.18 -12.93
CA GLU A 126 -25.57 -12.89 -11.66
C GLU A 126 -25.43 -11.92 -10.48
N LYS A 127 -24.66 -10.84 -10.66
CA LYS A 127 -24.56 -9.77 -9.66
C LYS A 127 -25.92 -9.15 -9.34
N CYS A 128 -26.71 -8.78 -10.35
CA CYS A 128 -28.04 -8.20 -10.16
C CYS A 128 -28.98 -9.15 -9.39
N ARG A 129 -28.94 -10.45 -9.68
CA ARG A 129 -29.73 -11.45 -8.93
C ARG A 129 -29.31 -11.56 -7.47
N LEU A 130 -28.01 -11.56 -7.20
CA LEU A 130 -27.48 -11.61 -5.83
C LEU A 130 -27.83 -10.35 -5.04
N GLU A 131 -27.72 -9.17 -5.66
CA GLU A 131 -28.14 -7.90 -5.06
C GLU A 131 -29.62 -7.92 -4.69
N GLN A 132 -30.50 -8.38 -5.59
CA GLN A 132 -31.94 -8.52 -5.30
C GLN A 132 -32.22 -9.51 -4.16
N THR A 133 -31.48 -10.62 -4.09
CA THR A 133 -31.66 -11.62 -3.03
C THR A 133 -31.23 -11.05 -1.68
N LEU A 134 -30.09 -10.34 -1.65
CA LEU A 134 -29.59 -9.70 -0.43
C LEU A 134 -30.55 -8.62 0.06
N GLU A 135 -31.10 -7.80 -0.83
CA GLU A 135 -32.10 -6.79 -0.49
C GLU A 135 -33.34 -7.42 0.15
N GLN A 136 -33.87 -8.51 -0.42
CA GLN A 136 -35.01 -9.24 0.15
C GLN A 136 -34.71 -9.82 1.54
N GLU A 137 -33.52 -10.40 1.75
CA GLU A 137 -33.12 -10.91 3.05
C GLU A 137 -32.98 -9.81 4.10
N GLN A 138 -32.39 -8.68 3.72
CA GLN A 138 -32.26 -7.51 4.58
C GLN A 138 -33.63 -6.93 4.94
N GLU A 139 -34.54 -6.81 3.98
CA GLU A 139 -35.90 -6.34 4.21
C GLU A 139 -36.67 -7.25 5.18
N CYS A 140 -36.54 -8.58 5.03
CA CYS A 140 -37.14 -9.55 5.94
C CYS A 140 -36.60 -9.42 7.38
N LEU A 141 -35.28 -9.20 7.53
CA LEU A 141 -34.64 -8.97 8.82
C LEU A 141 -35.10 -7.66 9.47
N VAL A 142 -35.13 -6.56 8.70
CA VAL A 142 -35.60 -5.25 9.18
C VAL A 142 -37.05 -5.34 9.63
N ASN A 143 -37.92 -5.96 8.84
CA ASN A 143 -39.33 -6.15 9.20
C ASN A 143 -39.49 -6.97 10.48
N ARG A 144 -38.65 -7.99 10.70
CA ARG A 144 -38.66 -8.78 11.94
C ARG A 144 -38.21 -7.98 13.15
N LEU A 145 -37.21 -7.10 12.98
CA LEU A 145 -36.72 -6.23 14.05
C LEU A 145 -37.73 -5.13 14.38
N MET A 146 -38.35 -4.51 13.38
CA MET A 146 -39.41 -3.52 13.55
C MET A 146 -40.56 -4.07 14.39
N ARG A 147 -41.08 -5.27 14.05
CA ARG A 147 -42.12 -5.93 14.87
C ARG A 147 -41.70 -6.18 16.33
N LYS A 148 -40.42 -6.48 16.56
CA LYS A 148 -39.90 -6.64 17.94
C LYS A 148 -39.85 -5.30 18.67
N ILE A 149 -39.46 -4.24 17.99
CA ILE A 149 -39.43 -2.88 18.56
C ILE A 149 -40.86 -2.45 18.91
N GLU A 150 -41.81 -2.58 17.99
CA GLU A 150 -43.23 -2.26 18.23
C GLU A 150 -43.80 -3.03 19.44
N LYS A 151 -43.47 -4.32 19.57
CA LYS A 151 -43.90 -5.11 20.73
C LYS A 151 -43.30 -4.59 22.04
N LEU A 152 -42.00 -4.27 22.05
CA LEU A 152 -41.34 -3.73 23.22
C LEU A 152 -41.87 -2.34 23.60
N GLU A 153 -42.16 -1.50 22.60
CA GLU A 153 -42.77 -0.19 22.79
C GLU A 153 -44.16 -0.31 23.41
N ALA A 154 -45.00 -1.22 22.91
CA ALA A 154 -46.32 -1.51 23.50
C ALA A 154 -46.21 -2.01 24.95
N GLU A 155 -45.26 -2.89 25.26
CA GLU A 155 -44.99 -3.35 26.63
C GLU A 155 -44.53 -2.19 27.53
N THR A 156 -43.70 -1.28 27.03
CA THR A 156 -43.27 -0.11 27.82
C THR A 156 -44.41 0.86 28.08
N LEU A 157 -45.29 1.11 27.10
CA LEU A 157 -46.48 1.95 27.25
C LEU A 157 -47.46 1.34 28.27
N ALA A 158 -47.71 0.04 28.20
CA ALA A 158 -48.57 -0.65 29.16
C ALA A 158 -48.01 -0.53 30.60
N LYS A 159 -46.69 -0.69 30.77
CA LYS A 159 -46.04 -0.50 32.08
C LYS A 159 -46.12 0.94 32.58
N GLN A 160 -45.97 1.93 31.69
CA GLN A 160 -46.13 3.33 32.04
C GLN A 160 -47.55 3.63 32.52
N SER A 161 -48.56 3.13 31.82
CA SER A 161 -49.97 3.29 32.20
C SER A 161 -50.27 2.67 33.57
N ASN A 162 -49.79 1.44 33.83
CA ASN A 162 -49.93 0.82 35.15
C ASN A 162 -49.23 1.61 36.26
N LEU A 163 -48.04 2.15 36.00
CA LEU A 163 -47.32 2.97 36.97
C LEU A 163 -48.07 4.27 37.29
N GLU A 164 -48.66 4.91 36.28
CA GLU A 164 -49.50 6.10 36.48
C GLU A 164 -50.76 5.79 37.28
N GLN A 165 -51.40 4.66 37.04
CA GLN A 165 -52.55 4.20 37.83
C GLN A 165 -52.15 4.02 39.30
N LEU A 166 -51.07 3.27 39.57
CA LEU A 166 -50.58 3.07 40.94
C LEU A 166 -50.21 4.39 41.64
N ARG A 167 -49.70 5.38 40.90
CA ARG A 167 -49.44 6.73 41.43
C ARG A 167 -50.74 7.44 41.83
N ARG A 168 -51.80 7.34 41.02
CA ARG A 168 -53.11 7.93 41.36
C ARG A 168 -53.71 7.28 42.59
N GLU A 169 -53.73 5.94 42.63
CA GLU A 169 -54.22 5.18 43.78
C GLU A 169 -53.44 5.52 45.06
N LYS A 170 -52.12 5.69 44.96
CA LYS A 170 -51.28 6.13 46.09
C LYS A 170 -51.71 7.52 46.60
N VAL A 171 -51.93 8.48 45.71
CA VAL A 171 -52.36 9.84 46.08
C VAL A 171 -53.75 9.82 46.72
N GLU A 172 -54.67 9.02 46.20
CA GLU A 172 -56.01 8.85 46.79
C GLU A 172 -55.93 8.28 48.21
N LEU A 173 -55.11 7.25 48.43
CA LEU A 173 -54.87 6.69 49.76
C LEU A 173 -54.22 7.71 50.71
N GLU A 174 -53.26 8.51 50.23
CA GLU A 174 -52.64 9.59 51.01
C GLU A 174 -53.69 10.64 51.43
N ASN A 175 -54.53 11.09 50.51
CA ASN A 175 -55.62 12.04 50.81
C ASN A 175 -56.65 11.46 51.80
N THR A 176 -56.98 10.17 51.66
CA THR A 176 -57.92 9.50 52.57
C THR A 176 -57.35 9.44 53.99
N LEU A 177 -56.06 9.12 54.09
CA LEU A 177 -55.34 9.10 55.36
C LEU A 177 -55.29 10.49 56.02
N GLU A 178 -55.04 11.55 55.25
CA GLU A 178 -55.07 12.93 55.76
C GLU A 178 -56.46 13.30 56.30
N GLN A 179 -57.53 12.99 55.57
CA GLN A 179 -58.91 13.23 56.03
C GLN A 179 -59.23 12.48 57.33
N GLU A 180 -58.79 11.23 57.46
CA GLU A 180 -58.96 10.46 58.69
C GLU A 180 -58.18 11.07 59.86
N GLN A 181 -56.95 11.54 59.62
CA GLN A 181 -56.14 12.23 60.62
C GLN A 181 -56.81 13.54 61.07
N GLU A 182 -57.27 14.36 60.14
CA GLU A 182 -58.00 15.59 60.45
C GLU A 182 -59.29 15.30 61.23
N ALA A 183 -60.04 14.27 60.86
CA ALA A 183 -61.24 13.86 61.57
C ALA A 183 -60.94 13.41 63.02
N LEU A 184 -59.82 12.70 63.23
CA LEU A 184 -59.36 12.31 64.57
C LEU A 184 -58.93 13.53 65.39
N VAL A 185 -58.15 14.45 64.80
CA VAL A 185 -57.73 15.70 65.46
C VAL A 185 -58.95 16.52 65.87
N ASN A 186 -59.91 16.71 64.97
CA ASN A 186 -61.16 17.42 65.26
C ASN A 186 -61.97 16.78 66.39
N LYS A 187 -62.04 15.43 66.44
CA LYS A 187 -62.70 14.70 67.54
C LYS A 187 -61.98 14.90 68.87
N LEU A 188 -60.64 14.86 68.87
CA LEU A 188 -59.83 15.07 70.06
C LEU A 188 -59.96 16.51 70.57
N TRP A 189 -59.92 17.49 69.67
CA TRP A 189 -60.07 18.90 70.00
C TRP A 189 -61.43 19.19 70.63
N LYS A 190 -62.53 18.66 70.06
CA LYS A 190 -63.87 18.75 70.67
C LYS A 190 -63.96 18.11 72.05
N ARG A 191 -63.29 16.98 72.29
CA ARG A 191 -63.21 16.37 73.62
C ARG A 191 -62.42 17.25 74.59
N MET A 192 -61.33 17.85 74.13
CA MET A 192 -60.50 18.75 74.92
C MET A 192 -61.26 20.01 75.32
N ASP A 193 -61.95 20.67 74.39
CA ASP A 193 -62.82 21.81 74.66
C ASP A 193 -63.91 21.48 75.69
N LYS A 194 -64.53 20.29 75.57
CA LYS A 194 -65.55 19.84 76.53
C LYS A 194 -64.96 19.66 77.93
N LEU A 195 -63.77 19.06 78.03
CA LEU A 195 -63.04 18.90 79.29
C LEU A 195 -62.60 20.26 79.87
N GLU A 196 -62.17 21.20 79.03
CA GLU A 196 -61.83 22.56 79.47
C GLU A 196 -63.06 23.35 79.94
N ALA A 197 -64.20 23.19 79.29
CA ALA A 197 -65.47 23.79 79.70
C ALA A 197 -65.96 23.20 81.04
N GLU A 198 -65.86 21.87 81.21
CA GLU A 198 -66.14 21.19 82.48
C GLU A 198 -65.20 21.68 83.59
N LYS A 199 -63.90 21.83 83.30
CA LYS A 199 -62.92 22.41 84.23
C LYS A 199 -63.27 23.84 84.63
N ARG A 200 -63.66 24.71 83.67
CA ARG A 200 -64.12 26.08 83.96
C ARG A 200 -65.40 26.09 84.79
N MET A 201 -66.36 25.21 84.50
CA MET A 201 -67.62 25.13 85.24
C MET A 201 -67.41 24.61 86.67
N LEU A 202 -66.49 23.67 86.87
CA LEU A 202 -66.08 23.19 88.19
C LEU A 202 -65.31 24.26 88.96
N GLN A 203 -64.48 25.06 88.29
CA GLN A 203 -63.79 26.21 88.90
C GLN A 203 -64.79 27.28 89.36
N ILE A 204 -65.81 27.59 88.55
CA ILE A 204 -66.90 28.52 88.91
C ILE A 204 -67.71 28.00 90.10
N LYS A 205 -67.94 26.68 90.19
CA LYS A 205 -68.63 26.05 91.32
C LYS A 205 -67.81 26.04 92.62
N LEU A 206 -66.50 26.27 92.55
CA LEU A 206 -65.61 26.33 93.72
C LEU A 206 -65.48 27.76 94.29
N ASP A 207 -65.82 28.80 93.51
CA ASP A 207 -65.65 30.22 93.85
C ASP A 207 -66.91 30.91 94.45
N GLN A 208 -67.90 30.14 94.97
CA GLN A 208 -69.08 30.71 95.65
C GLN A 208 -69.16 30.36 97.14
N PRO A 209 -69.38 31.35 98.04
CA PRO A 209 -69.46 31.15 99.50
C PRO A 209 -70.77 30.47 99.94
N VAL A 210 -70.64 29.58 100.92
CA VAL A 210 -71.67 28.70 101.49
C VAL A 210 -72.49 29.41 102.59
N SER A 211 -73.81 29.14 102.62
CA SER A 211 -74.66 29.22 103.83
C SER A 211 -75.50 27.94 103.95
N ASP A 212 -75.36 27.30 105.11
CA ASP A 212 -75.80 25.97 105.61
C ASP A 212 -77.30 25.89 106.06
N PRO A 213 -77.82 24.78 106.66
CA PRO A 213 -77.76 23.35 106.33
C PRO A 213 -79.10 22.58 106.56
N ALA A 214 -79.16 21.29 106.16
CA ALA A 214 -79.80 20.23 106.96
C ALA A 214 -79.31 18.82 106.53
N SER A 215 -78.79 18.08 107.51
CA SER A 215 -78.32 16.67 107.50
C SER A 215 -79.49 15.65 107.41
N PRO A 216 -79.32 14.30 107.47
CA PRO A 216 -78.10 13.46 107.42
C PRO A 216 -78.24 12.22 106.50
N ARG A 217 -77.13 11.51 106.20
CA ARG A 217 -76.93 10.08 106.55
C ARG A 217 -75.79 9.39 105.78
N ASP A 218 -75.00 8.70 106.60
CA ASP A 218 -74.36 7.39 106.43
C ASP A 218 -73.21 7.21 105.42
N ILE A 219 -72.08 6.94 106.05
CA ILE A 219 -70.78 6.48 105.57
C ILE A 219 -70.94 5.20 104.72
N ASN A 220 -70.18 5.08 103.63
CA ASN A 220 -69.65 3.77 103.26
C ASN A 220 -68.25 3.82 102.64
N ASN A 221 -67.25 3.55 103.49
CA ASN A 221 -65.85 3.31 103.16
C ASN A 221 -65.70 1.92 102.48
N GLY A 222 -66.09 1.80 101.21
CA GLY A 222 -65.98 0.55 100.44
C GLY A 222 -65.26 0.68 99.08
N ASP A 223 -65.38 1.83 98.41
CA ASP A 223 -65.12 1.89 96.96
C ASP A 223 -63.75 2.48 96.57
N THR A 224 -62.94 2.97 97.50
CA THR A 224 -61.67 3.64 97.16
C THR A 224 -60.59 2.63 96.75
N ALA A 225 -60.56 1.45 97.36
CA ALA A 225 -59.57 0.41 97.04
C ALA A 225 -59.90 -0.36 95.74
N THR A 226 -61.18 -0.62 95.47
CA THR A 226 -61.66 -1.25 94.23
C THR A 226 -61.51 -0.31 93.03
N ASN A 227 -61.80 0.99 93.19
CA ASN A 227 -61.62 1.97 92.11
C ASN A 227 -60.14 2.26 91.80
N LEU A 228 -59.25 2.33 92.81
CA LEU A 228 -57.80 2.42 92.55
C LEU A 228 -57.26 1.16 91.89
N SER A 229 -57.70 -0.03 92.33
CA SER A 229 -57.29 -1.30 91.71
C SER A 229 -57.77 -1.42 90.26
N ALA A 230 -59.00 -1.00 89.97
CA ALA A 230 -59.54 -0.95 88.61
C ALA A 230 -58.78 0.04 87.71
N HIS A 231 -58.42 1.22 88.23
CA HIS A 231 -57.64 2.21 87.49
C HIS A 231 -56.20 1.74 87.23
N ILE A 232 -55.56 1.09 88.21
CA ILE A 232 -54.24 0.46 88.03
C ILE A 232 -54.30 -0.67 86.99
N GLN A 233 -55.38 -1.47 86.97
CA GLN A 233 -55.59 -2.46 85.91
C GLN A 233 -55.77 -1.81 84.53
N THR A 234 -56.49 -0.70 84.44
CA THR A 234 -56.71 0.03 83.19
C THR A 234 -55.41 0.62 82.66
N LEU A 235 -54.59 1.23 83.53
CA LEU A 235 -53.26 1.73 83.15
C LEU A 235 -52.31 0.60 82.74
N ARG A 236 -52.37 -0.56 83.41
CA ARG A 236 -51.59 -1.74 83.01
C ARG A 236 -52.01 -2.26 81.63
N SER A 237 -53.31 -2.30 81.32
CA SER A 237 -53.79 -2.66 79.98
C SER A 237 -53.39 -1.63 78.93
N GLU A 238 -53.38 -0.34 79.26
CA GLU A 238 -52.99 0.73 78.34
C GLU A 238 -51.48 0.68 78.03
N VAL A 239 -50.65 0.45 79.06
CA VAL A 239 -49.20 0.25 78.88
C VAL A 239 -48.91 -1.02 78.06
N ALA A 240 -49.68 -2.10 78.27
CA ALA A 240 -49.56 -3.30 77.45
C ALA A 240 -49.92 -3.03 75.97
N ARG A 241 -51.00 -2.26 75.73
CA ARG A 241 -51.42 -1.83 74.39
C ARG A 241 -50.36 -0.96 73.71
N LEU A 242 -49.81 0.04 74.41
CA LEU A 242 -48.77 0.91 73.87
C LEU A 242 -47.47 0.16 73.57
N ARG A 243 -47.10 -0.82 74.41
CA ARG A 243 -45.96 -1.71 74.13
C ARG A 243 -46.20 -2.56 72.88
N GLN A 244 -47.42 -3.05 72.68
CA GLN A 244 -47.80 -3.79 71.48
C GLN A 244 -47.78 -2.89 70.23
N THR A 245 -48.30 -1.67 70.30
CA THR A 245 -48.23 -0.69 69.20
C THR A 245 -46.79 -0.33 68.85
N LEU A 246 -45.92 -0.12 69.84
CA LEU A 246 -44.51 0.16 69.62
C LEU A 246 -43.80 -1.04 68.96
N ALA A 247 -44.11 -2.26 69.39
CA ALA A 247 -43.55 -3.48 68.79
C ALA A 247 -43.98 -3.65 67.33
N ILE A 248 -45.25 -3.38 67.00
CA ILE A 248 -45.76 -3.41 65.62
C ILE A 248 -45.06 -2.33 64.78
N SER A 249 -44.96 -1.10 65.28
CA SER A 249 -44.28 -0.01 64.56
C SER A 249 -42.80 -0.30 64.32
N GLN A 250 -42.10 -0.89 65.29
CA GLN A 250 -40.71 -1.34 65.13
C GLN A 250 -40.59 -2.47 64.09
N GLN A 251 -41.55 -3.41 64.08
CA GLN A 251 -41.58 -4.50 63.10
C GLN A 251 -41.85 -3.96 61.69
N GLU A 252 -42.80 -3.05 61.52
CA GLU A 252 -43.09 -2.38 60.24
C GLU A 252 -41.89 -1.58 59.73
N HIS A 253 -41.21 -0.83 60.61
CA HIS A 253 -40.00 -0.10 60.24
C HIS A 253 -38.90 -1.05 59.78
N THR A 254 -38.72 -2.18 60.49
CA THR A 254 -37.73 -3.20 60.12
C THR A 254 -38.05 -3.84 58.77
N GLN A 255 -39.33 -4.15 58.51
CA GLN A 255 -39.76 -4.68 57.21
C GLN A 255 -39.57 -3.65 56.08
N LYS A 256 -39.85 -2.37 56.33
CA LYS A 256 -39.68 -1.31 55.35
C LYS A 256 -38.20 -1.11 55.00
N MET A 257 -37.32 -1.14 56.01
CA MET A 257 -35.86 -1.12 55.81
C MET A 257 -35.37 -2.33 55.00
N GLN A 258 -35.92 -3.52 55.24
CA GLN A 258 -35.60 -4.71 54.44
C GLN A 258 -36.08 -4.59 52.99
N ARG A 259 -37.27 -4.02 52.75
CA ARG A 259 -37.78 -3.76 51.38
C ARG A 259 -36.89 -2.79 50.62
N TYR A 260 -36.48 -1.68 51.24
CA TYR A 260 -35.55 -0.74 50.60
C TYR A 260 -34.20 -1.37 50.31
N ALA A 261 -33.68 -2.21 51.21
CA ALA A 261 -32.44 -2.95 50.95
C ALA A 261 -32.59 -3.94 49.78
N GLN A 262 -33.77 -4.56 49.62
CA GLN A 262 -34.07 -5.45 48.48
C GLN A 262 -34.18 -4.66 47.16
N GLU A 263 -34.86 -3.51 47.17
CA GLU A 263 -34.99 -2.63 46.01
C GLU A 263 -33.63 -2.08 45.57
N GLU A 264 -32.78 -1.66 46.50
CA GLU A 264 -31.42 -1.19 46.21
C GLU A 264 -30.57 -2.30 45.56
N ARG A 265 -30.73 -3.56 46.01
CA ARG A 265 -30.09 -4.73 45.37
C ARG A 265 -30.59 -4.94 43.94
N ASN A 266 -31.90 -4.90 43.72
CA ASN A 266 -32.49 -5.06 42.40
C ASN A 266 -32.03 -3.96 41.43
N ILE A 267 -31.99 -2.70 41.87
CA ILE A 267 -31.51 -1.57 41.07
C ILE A 267 -30.01 -1.73 40.73
N LYS A 268 -29.19 -2.22 41.66
CA LYS A 268 -27.77 -2.51 41.40
C LYS A 268 -27.60 -3.64 40.38
N GLU A 269 -28.38 -4.70 40.49
CA GLU A 269 -28.37 -5.83 39.54
C GLU A 269 -28.83 -5.40 38.15
N GLU A 270 -29.88 -4.58 38.06
CA GLU A 270 -30.38 -4.04 36.79
C GLU A 270 -29.36 -3.10 36.14
N ASN A 271 -28.72 -2.22 36.93
CA ASN A 271 -27.64 -1.37 36.43
C ASN A 271 -26.46 -2.19 35.89
N LEU A 272 -26.06 -3.25 36.58
CA LEU A 272 -25.01 -4.14 36.10
C LEU A 272 -25.41 -4.86 34.80
N ARG A 273 -26.68 -5.25 34.67
CA ARG A 273 -27.23 -5.85 33.44
C ARG A 273 -27.25 -4.85 32.28
N LEU A 274 -27.66 -3.61 32.53
CA LEU A 274 -27.66 -2.53 31.54
C LEU A 274 -26.25 -2.16 31.09
N GLN A 275 -25.28 -2.09 32.01
CA GLN A 275 -23.87 -1.88 31.66
C GLN A 275 -23.32 -3.01 30.76
N ARG A 276 -23.67 -4.27 31.02
CA ARG A 276 -23.27 -5.39 30.16
C ARG A 276 -23.91 -5.30 28.77
N LYS A 277 -25.18 -4.92 28.68
CA LYS A 277 -25.85 -4.68 27.37
C LYS A 277 -25.21 -3.54 26.61
N LEU A 278 -24.87 -2.44 27.27
CA LEU A 278 -24.17 -1.32 26.66
C LEU A 278 -22.80 -1.73 26.13
N GLN A 279 -22.04 -2.53 26.89
CA GLN A 279 -20.74 -3.05 26.46
C GLN A 279 -20.87 -3.91 25.18
N LEU A 280 -21.88 -4.78 25.11
CA LEU A 280 -22.16 -5.59 23.93
C LEU A 280 -22.55 -4.75 22.72
N GLU A 281 -23.34 -3.69 22.90
CA GLU A 281 -23.72 -2.79 21.81
C GLU A 281 -22.51 -1.97 21.31
N VAL A 282 -21.60 -1.57 22.20
CA VAL A 282 -20.33 -0.95 21.84
C VAL A 282 -19.47 -1.92 21.02
N GLU A 283 -19.31 -3.16 21.47
CA GLU A 283 -18.57 -4.20 20.73
C GLU A 283 -19.21 -4.48 19.36
N ARG A 284 -20.55 -4.50 19.28
CA ARG A 284 -21.29 -4.65 18.03
C ARG A 284 -21.04 -3.47 17.08
N ARG A 285 -21.04 -2.24 17.59
CA ARG A 285 -20.77 -1.03 16.79
C ARG A 285 -19.33 -0.96 16.32
N GLU A 286 -18.37 -1.37 17.14
CA GLU A 286 -16.96 -1.50 16.76
C GLU A 286 -16.75 -2.61 15.73
N ALA A 287 -17.47 -3.73 15.85
CA ALA A 287 -17.47 -4.79 14.85
C ALA A 287 -18.06 -4.30 13.52
N LEU A 288 -19.18 -3.56 13.55
CA LEU A 288 -19.79 -2.97 12.35
C LEU A 288 -18.86 -1.94 11.69
N CYS A 289 -18.20 -1.08 12.48
CA CYS A 289 -17.21 -0.13 11.95
C CYS A 289 -16.00 -0.84 11.32
N ARG A 290 -15.50 -1.92 11.95
CA ARG A 290 -14.46 -2.76 11.35
C ARG A 290 -14.95 -3.40 10.06
N HIS A 291 -16.16 -3.93 10.04
CA HIS A 291 -16.74 -4.56 8.86
C HIS A 291 -16.96 -3.56 7.73
N LEU A 292 -17.47 -2.35 8.01
CA LEU A 292 -17.62 -1.27 7.02
C LEU A 292 -16.25 -0.79 6.51
N SER A 293 -15.25 -0.68 7.37
CA SER A 293 -13.88 -0.32 6.96
C SER A 293 -13.20 -1.44 6.14
N GLU A 294 -13.52 -2.70 6.44
CA GLU A 294 -13.14 -3.86 5.64
C GLU A 294 -13.90 -3.90 4.30
N SER A 295 -15.18 -3.53 4.27
CA SER A 295 -15.99 -3.38 3.04
C SER A 295 -15.49 -2.25 2.16
N GLU A 296 -15.12 -1.09 2.75
CA GLU A 296 -14.52 0.05 2.05
C GLU A 296 -13.14 -0.31 1.50
N SER A 297 -12.29 -0.98 2.29
CA SER A 297 -11.03 -1.55 1.79
C SER A 297 -11.24 -2.63 0.71
N SER A 298 -12.34 -3.39 0.78
CA SER A 298 -12.66 -4.41 -0.22
C SER A 298 -13.17 -3.80 -1.52
N LEU A 299 -13.96 -2.71 -1.45
CA LEU A 299 -14.39 -1.90 -2.60
C LEU A 299 -13.22 -1.15 -3.24
N GLU A 300 -12.31 -0.58 -2.44
CA GLU A 300 -11.06 0.01 -2.93
C GLU A 300 -10.16 -1.05 -3.58
N MET A 301 -10.07 -2.26 -3.01
CA MET A 301 -9.35 -3.39 -3.61
C MET A 301 -10.07 -4.02 -4.80
N GLU A 302 -11.39 -3.84 -4.94
CA GLU A 302 -12.15 -4.23 -6.13
C GLU A 302 -11.98 -3.21 -7.25
N GLU A 303 -11.98 -1.91 -6.97
CA GLU A 303 -11.59 -0.87 -7.94
C GLU A 303 -10.12 -1.04 -8.38
N GLU A 304 -9.22 -1.36 -7.44
CA GLU A 304 -7.79 -1.61 -7.73
C GLU A 304 -7.58 -2.95 -8.46
N ARG A 305 -8.44 -3.95 -8.22
CA ARG A 305 -8.49 -5.18 -9.02
C ARG A 305 -9.09 -4.95 -10.39
N HIS A 306 -10.18 -4.19 -10.53
CA HIS A 306 -10.80 -3.88 -11.82
C HIS A 306 -9.84 -3.06 -12.69
N TYR A 307 -9.07 -2.15 -12.08
CA TYR A 307 -7.96 -1.44 -12.71
C TYR A 307 -6.81 -2.38 -13.12
N ASN A 308 -6.44 -3.34 -12.28
CA ASN A 308 -5.41 -4.33 -12.61
C ASN A 308 -5.86 -5.39 -13.63
N GLU A 309 -7.15 -5.73 -13.66
CA GLU A 309 -7.76 -6.72 -14.56
C GLU A 309 -7.95 -6.12 -15.96
N GLN A 310 -8.27 -4.82 -16.06
CA GLN A 310 -8.19 -4.05 -17.31
C GLN A 310 -6.74 -3.95 -17.85
N VAL A 311 -5.74 -4.19 -17.00
CA VAL A 311 -4.30 -4.14 -17.32
C VAL A 311 -3.69 -5.53 -17.55
N LEU A 312 -4.37 -6.63 -17.18
CA LEU A 312 -3.79 -7.99 -17.17
C LEU A 312 -4.67 -9.10 -17.78
N GLY A 313 -5.60 -8.77 -18.66
CA GLY A 313 -6.40 -9.77 -19.39
C GLY A 313 -5.61 -10.59 -20.43
N ALA A 314 -4.78 -11.54 -19.99
CA ALA A 314 -4.42 -12.76 -20.73
C ALA A 314 -3.74 -13.80 -19.81
N ARG A 315 -4.55 -14.63 -19.14
CA ARG A 315 -4.41 -16.11 -19.07
C ARG A 315 -5.39 -16.73 -18.06
N GLN A 316 -6.07 -17.76 -18.54
CA GLN A 316 -7.04 -18.61 -17.84
C GLN A 316 -6.34 -19.65 -16.93
N HIS A 317 -6.94 -20.03 -15.81
CA HIS A 317 -7.20 -21.43 -15.41
C HIS A 317 -7.96 -21.54 -14.06
N THR A 318 -9.24 -21.93 -14.17
CA THR A 318 -9.95 -23.07 -13.55
C THR A 318 -9.56 -23.60 -12.15
N VAL A 319 -10.51 -23.56 -11.19
CA VAL A 319 -11.32 -24.67 -10.58
C VAL A 319 -11.68 -24.41 -9.09
N SER A 320 -13.00 -24.31 -8.86
CA SER A 320 -13.94 -24.71 -7.79
C SER A 320 -13.71 -24.56 -6.26
N PRO A 321 -14.82 -24.40 -5.47
CA PRO A 321 -14.81 -23.95 -4.07
C PRO A 321 -15.36 -24.99 -3.06
N VAL A 322 -15.55 -24.56 -1.78
CA VAL A 322 -16.42 -25.10 -0.68
C VAL A 322 -15.64 -25.77 0.49
N PRO A 323 -16.07 -25.76 1.79
CA PRO A 323 -17.01 -24.88 2.56
C PRO A 323 -16.42 -24.27 3.86
N TYR A 324 -17.20 -23.36 4.43
CA TYR A 324 -17.15 -22.75 5.78
C TYR A 324 -17.39 -23.74 6.94
N ASN A 325 -16.79 -23.52 8.12
CA ASN A 325 -17.53 -23.59 9.41
C ASN A 325 -16.77 -22.90 10.58
N PRO A 326 -17.45 -22.22 11.54
CA PRO A 326 -16.83 -21.42 12.61
C PRO A 326 -17.01 -21.96 14.06
N SER A 327 -16.30 -21.33 15.02
CA SER A 327 -16.55 -21.22 16.50
C SER A 327 -15.69 -22.11 17.44
N PRO A 328 -15.57 -21.85 18.78
CA PRO A 328 -15.52 -20.58 19.55
C PRO A 328 -14.54 -20.54 20.79
N SER A 329 -14.27 -19.31 21.28
CA SER A 329 -14.18 -18.86 22.71
C SER A 329 -12.92 -19.02 23.62
N GLN A 330 -12.77 -17.99 24.49
CA GLN A 330 -12.07 -17.86 25.80
C GLN A 330 -10.55 -17.54 25.78
N SER A 331 -9.93 -16.69 26.61
CA SER A 331 -10.31 -15.87 27.78
C SER A 331 -9.20 -14.81 28.11
N ARG A 332 -9.57 -13.82 28.93
CA ARG A 332 -8.88 -12.59 29.44
C ARG A 332 -7.67 -12.88 30.40
N PRO A 333 -6.87 -11.90 30.95
CA PRO A 333 -7.32 -10.65 31.60
C PRO A 333 -6.45 -9.37 31.45
N LEU A 334 -7.08 -8.27 31.88
CA LEU A 334 -6.59 -6.89 32.09
C LEU A 334 -6.55 -6.58 33.58
N SER A 335 -5.72 -5.61 34.03
CA SER A 335 -6.06 -4.42 34.88
C SER A 335 -4.82 -3.84 35.60
N PRO A 336 -4.83 -2.61 36.20
CA PRO A 336 -5.70 -1.42 35.99
C PRO A 336 -4.97 -0.04 35.99
N GLY A 337 -5.69 1.04 35.66
CA GLY A 337 -5.38 2.40 36.16
C GLY A 337 -5.98 3.61 35.39
N LEU A 338 -7.10 4.16 35.91
CA LEU A 338 -7.56 5.57 36.02
C LEU A 338 -6.79 6.69 35.25
N SER A 339 -7.36 7.76 34.69
CA SER A 339 -8.45 8.64 35.17
C SER A 339 -8.99 9.59 34.07
N SER A 340 -10.18 10.14 34.35
CA SER A 340 -11.08 11.04 33.59
C SER A 340 -10.59 12.48 33.29
N MET A 341 -11.04 13.08 32.18
CA MET A 341 -12.02 14.22 32.14
C MET A 341 -12.09 14.94 30.76
N GLN A 342 -13.34 15.06 30.29
CA GLN A 342 -14.00 16.12 29.50
C GLN A 342 -13.37 16.78 28.24
N ALA A 343 -14.15 16.73 27.17
CA ALA A 343 -14.08 17.55 25.95
C ALA A 343 -15.02 18.78 26.05
N PRO A 344 -14.81 19.79 25.19
CA PRO A 344 -15.89 20.15 24.26
C PRO A 344 -15.44 20.34 22.80
N SER A 345 -16.45 20.29 21.91
CA SER A 345 -16.46 20.23 20.45
C SER A 345 -15.88 21.45 19.69
N PRO A 346 -15.44 21.27 18.43
CA PRO A 346 -15.06 22.36 17.53
C PRO A 346 -16.17 22.82 16.58
N ARG A 347 -15.98 24.05 16.08
CA ARG A 347 -16.79 24.81 15.14
C ARG A 347 -16.57 24.41 13.66
N ASP A 348 -17.59 24.75 12.87
CA ASP A 348 -17.64 25.14 11.44
C ASP A 348 -17.14 24.16 10.35
N SER A 349 -18.05 23.79 9.43
CA SER A 349 -18.12 24.44 8.10
C SER A 349 -19.18 23.79 7.19
N LEU A 350 -20.14 24.60 6.76
CA LEU A 350 -21.08 24.39 5.65
C LEU A 350 -20.34 24.37 4.30
N ILE A 351 -20.63 23.41 3.42
CA ILE A 351 -20.63 23.60 1.96
C ILE A 351 -21.80 22.84 1.34
N ASP A 352 -22.58 23.61 0.58
CA ASP A 352 -23.75 23.29 -0.21
C ASP A 352 -23.59 22.11 -1.18
N ARG A 353 -24.67 21.32 -1.27
CA ARG A 353 -24.98 20.39 -2.37
C ARG A 353 -26.28 20.89 -3.00
N ALA A 354 -26.23 21.34 -4.26
CA ALA A 354 -27.44 21.53 -5.05
C ALA A 354 -27.23 21.21 -6.53
N ALA A 355 -28.27 20.55 -7.06
CA ALA A 355 -28.73 20.50 -8.45
C ALA A 355 -28.03 19.55 -9.46
N LEU A 356 -28.61 18.35 -9.63
CA LEU A 356 -28.80 17.74 -10.96
C LEU A 356 -29.84 16.60 -10.90
N ARG A 357 -31.08 16.90 -11.29
CA ARG A 357 -32.09 15.97 -11.84
C ARG A 357 -33.05 16.81 -12.69
N LEU A 358 -32.84 16.88 -14.00
CA LEU A 358 -33.47 16.03 -15.03
C LEU A 358 -35.00 16.00 -14.94
N LEU A 359 -35.64 16.82 -15.77
CA LEU A 359 -36.98 16.61 -16.29
C LEU A 359 -36.95 16.94 -17.78
N LEU A 360 -37.33 15.96 -18.60
CA LEU A 360 -37.91 16.16 -19.93
C LEU A 360 -38.75 14.92 -20.23
N THR A 361 -40.07 15.11 -20.20
CA THR A 361 -41.06 14.25 -20.85
C THR A 361 -41.63 15.04 -22.01
N ASP A 362 -41.56 14.44 -23.20
CA ASP A 362 -42.27 14.86 -24.42
C ASP A 362 -43.79 14.79 -24.23
N GLU A 363 -44.53 15.76 -24.80
CA GLU A 363 -45.66 15.47 -25.70
C GLU A 363 -46.27 16.72 -26.38
N LEU A 364 -46.63 16.54 -27.68
CA LEU A 364 -47.63 17.24 -28.52
C LEU A 364 -47.26 18.62 -29.11
N ALA A 365 -47.52 18.98 -30.37
CA ALA A 365 -48.08 18.33 -31.57
C ALA A 365 -47.97 19.31 -32.78
N LYS A 366 -47.86 18.77 -34.02
CA LYS A 366 -48.33 19.28 -35.36
C LYS A 366 -47.94 20.73 -35.75
N ASP A 367 -47.52 21.09 -36.98
CA ASP A 367 -47.86 20.61 -38.31
C ASP A 367 -46.95 21.28 -39.37
N SER A 368 -46.89 20.69 -40.57
CA SER A 368 -46.63 21.33 -41.88
C SER A 368 -45.26 21.95 -42.23
N SER A 369 -44.51 21.19 -43.05
CA SER A 369 -43.94 21.57 -44.36
C SER A 369 -43.59 23.05 -44.66
N SER A 370 -42.31 23.36 -44.90
CA SER A 370 -41.84 23.91 -46.19
C SER A 370 -40.31 24.03 -46.24
N ARG A 371 -39.82 24.08 -47.47
CA ARG A 371 -38.45 23.89 -47.95
C ARG A 371 -37.53 25.10 -47.74
N ARG A 372 -36.23 24.79 -47.90
CA ARG A 372 -35.15 25.54 -48.56
C ARG A 372 -34.24 26.46 -47.74
N SER A 373 -32.99 25.98 -47.68
CA SER A 373 -31.79 26.62 -48.26
C SER A 373 -30.97 27.58 -47.41
N GLN A 374 -29.82 27.04 -46.99
CA GLN A 374 -28.47 27.58 -47.16
C GLN A 374 -28.00 28.81 -46.36
N HIS A 375 -26.79 28.60 -45.79
CA HIS A 375 -25.75 29.55 -45.40
C HIS A 375 -26.01 30.46 -44.19
N HIS A 376 -25.48 30.10 -43.02
CA HIS A 376 -24.17 30.65 -42.63
C HIS A 376 -23.49 29.91 -41.47
N ASN A 377 -22.18 29.87 -41.63
CA ASN A 377 -21.14 29.26 -40.85
C ASN A 377 -20.96 29.99 -39.50
N GLN A 378 -20.95 29.26 -38.38
CA GLN A 378 -20.07 29.47 -37.22
C GLN A 378 -20.55 28.64 -36.01
N LEU A 379 -20.07 27.40 -35.95
CA LEU A 379 -19.77 26.73 -34.68
C LEU A 379 -18.80 25.60 -35.02
N VAL A 380 -17.54 26.01 -35.14
CA VAL A 380 -16.38 25.13 -35.30
C VAL A 380 -16.47 24.04 -34.21
N PRO A 381 -16.55 22.75 -34.57
CA PRO A 381 -16.89 21.71 -33.61
C PRO A 381 -15.81 21.50 -32.55
N TRP A 382 -16.15 21.84 -31.31
CA TRP A 382 -15.51 21.35 -30.08
C TRP A 382 -15.53 19.80 -29.95
N ILE A 383 -16.13 19.11 -30.92
CA ILE A 383 -16.19 17.64 -31.01
C ILE A 383 -14.91 17.05 -31.64
N LEU A 384 -14.07 17.85 -32.30
CA LEU A 384 -12.76 17.40 -32.81
C LEU A 384 -11.63 17.42 -31.75
N LEU A 385 -11.88 17.92 -30.54
CA LEU A 385 -10.87 17.95 -29.46
C LEU A 385 -10.96 16.76 -28.48
N SER A 386 -11.99 15.93 -28.56
CA SER A 386 -12.10 14.70 -27.75
C SER A 386 -11.53 13.43 -28.42
N LEU A 387 -10.93 13.57 -29.61
CA LEU A 387 -10.34 12.47 -30.39
C LEU A 387 -8.81 12.51 -30.50
N LYS A 388 -8.12 13.42 -29.81
CA LYS A 388 -6.65 13.45 -29.70
C LYS A 388 -6.18 13.35 -28.25
N ASN A 389 -6.39 12.19 -27.62
CA ASN A 389 -5.48 11.64 -26.60
C ASN A 389 -5.87 10.24 -26.09
N LYS A 390 -6.37 9.35 -26.97
CA LYS A 390 -6.11 7.92 -26.79
C LYS A 390 -4.69 7.65 -27.31
N ILE A 391 -3.69 8.12 -26.55
CA ILE A 391 -2.31 7.69 -26.75
C ILE A 391 -2.32 6.19 -26.45
N LYS A 392 -2.44 5.36 -27.50
CA LYS A 392 -2.23 3.91 -27.40
C LYS A 392 -0.95 3.71 -26.58
N ALA A 393 -1.01 2.93 -25.49
CA ALA A 393 0.16 2.62 -24.69
C ALA A 393 1.12 1.80 -25.56
N ARG A 394 2.18 2.43 -26.08
CA ARG A 394 3.07 1.87 -27.12
C ARG A 394 4.31 1.15 -26.58
N GLY A 395 4.40 0.93 -25.26
CA GLY A 395 5.53 0.22 -24.64
C GLY A 395 5.96 0.76 -23.26
N PRO A 396 7.14 0.34 -22.75
CA PRO A 396 7.61 0.70 -21.43
C PRO A 396 7.90 2.20 -21.30
N LYS A 397 7.37 2.82 -20.25
CA LYS A 397 7.60 4.24 -19.95
C LYS A 397 9.07 4.48 -19.61
N LYS A 398 9.71 5.42 -20.32
CA LYS A 398 11.12 5.81 -20.10
C LYS A 398 11.31 6.94 -19.07
N HIS A 399 10.25 7.67 -18.74
CA HIS A 399 10.31 8.83 -17.86
C HIS A 399 9.62 8.55 -16.52
N LEU A 400 10.10 9.20 -15.46
CA LEU A 400 9.45 9.22 -14.14
C LEU A 400 9.19 10.68 -13.75
N LYS A 401 7.92 11.04 -13.59
CA LYS A 401 7.55 12.36 -13.07
C LYS A 401 7.97 12.47 -11.62
N ARG A 402 8.47 13.65 -11.22
CA ARG A 402 9.03 13.84 -9.89
C ARG A 402 8.01 13.66 -8.76
N LEU A 403 6.79 14.14 -8.96
CA LEU A 403 5.69 13.95 -8.01
C LEU A 403 5.36 12.46 -7.77
N ASN A 404 5.63 11.60 -8.76
CA ASN A 404 5.36 10.17 -8.70
C ASN A 404 6.60 9.36 -8.24
N ALA A 405 7.70 10.03 -7.90
CA ALA A 405 8.90 9.36 -7.42
C ALA A 405 8.68 8.79 -6.01
N PRO A 406 9.41 7.72 -5.63
CA PRO A 406 9.36 7.20 -4.27
C PRO A 406 9.65 8.28 -3.22
N LYS A 407 8.71 8.47 -2.27
CA LYS A 407 8.82 9.46 -1.18
C LYS A 407 10.10 9.29 -0.34
N ALA A 408 10.57 8.04 -0.22
CA ALA A 408 11.81 7.70 0.49
C ALA A 408 13.08 8.37 -0.10
N TRP A 409 13.05 8.83 -1.35
CA TRP A 409 14.17 9.55 -1.96
C TRP A 409 14.33 10.98 -1.45
N MET A 410 13.30 11.54 -0.79
CA MET A 410 13.32 12.93 -0.30
C MET A 410 13.71 13.93 -1.40
N LEU A 411 13.10 13.77 -2.59
CA LEU A 411 13.22 14.76 -3.65
C LEU A 411 12.29 15.93 -3.34
N ASP A 412 12.80 17.14 -3.53
CA ASP A 412 12.06 18.38 -3.38
C ASP A 412 11.06 18.55 -4.53
N LYS A 413 9.92 19.20 -4.26
CA LYS A 413 8.82 19.33 -5.24
C LYS A 413 9.18 20.23 -6.43
N LEU A 414 10.02 21.25 -6.21
CA LEU A 414 10.24 22.35 -7.16
C LEU A 414 11.54 22.23 -7.99
N GLY A 415 12.47 21.35 -7.63
CA GLY A 415 13.77 21.16 -8.29
C GLY A 415 13.72 20.42 -9.62
N GLY A 416 12.64 20.61 -10.39
CA GLY A 416 12.44 20.09 -11.74
C GLY A 416 11.23 19.16 -11.89
N VAL A 417 10.74 19.04 -13.13
CA VAL A 417 9.53 18.26 -13.46
C VAL A 417 9.74 16.74 -13.35
N PHE A 418 10.97 16.27 -13.59
CA PHE A 418 11.32 14.86 -13.66
C PHE A 418 12.20 14.41 -12.49
N ALA A 419 12.09 13.13 -12.16
CA ALA A 419 13.01 12.44 -11.26
C ALA A 419 13.86 11.45 -12.07
N PRO A 420 15.06 11.11 -11.59
CA PRO A 420 15.83 10.01 -12.16
C PRO A 420 15.01 8.73 -12.13
N ARG A 421 14.77 8.14 -13.31
CA ARG A 421 14.13 6.83 -13.42
C ARG A 421 15.22 5.77 -13.25
N PRO A 422 15.14 4.89 -12.23
CA PRO A 422 16.12 3.84 -12.07
C PRO A 422 16.08 2.91 -13.28
N SER A 423 17.27 2.50 -13.74
CA SER A 423 17.41 1.47 -14.77
C SER A 423 16.86 0.14 -14.27
N THR A 424 16.53 -0.77 -15.19
CA THR A 424 16.18 -2.14 -14.82
C THR A 424 17.42 -2.85 -14.30
N GLY A 425 17.38 -3.33 -13.05
CA GLY A 425 18.54 -3.93 -12.39
C GLY A 425 18.14 -4.83 -11.22
N PRO A 426 19.07 -5.07 -10.27
CA PRO A 426 18.87 -6.01 -9.16
C PRO A 426 17.65 -5.73 -8.29
N HIS A 427 17.34 -4.45 -8.05
CA HIS A 427 16.33 -4.00 -7.11
C HIS A 427 15.16 -3.32 -7.82
N LYS A 428 13.96 -3.42 -7.25
CA LYS A 428 12.75 -2.80 -7.80
C LYS A 428 12.83 -1.27 -7.72
N LEU A 429 12.12 -0.59 -8.63
CA LEU A 429 12.08 0.89 -8.70
C LEU A 429 11.69 1.56 -7.37
N ARG A 430 10.70 1.01 -6.63
CA ARG A 430 10.24 1.57 -5.35
C ARG A 430 11.07 1.14 -4.14
N GLU A 431 11.95 0.15 -4.32
CA GLU A 431 12.80 -0.44 -3.27
C GLU A 431 14.30 -0.23 -3.58
N SER A 432 14.65 0.81 -4.33
CA SER A 432 16.03 1.14 -4.71
C SER A 432 16.31 2.64 -4.61
N LEU A 433 17.58 3.00 -4.65
CA LEU A 433 18.13 4.35 -4.66
C LEU A 433 19.09 4.46 -5.87
N PRO A 434 18.75 5.26 -6.89
CA PRO A 434 19.65 5.55 -8.00
C PRO A 434 20.98 6.17 -7.54
N LEU A 435 22.09 5.81 -8.19
CA LEU A 435 23.41 6.36 -7.88
C LEU A 435 23.46 7.90 -7.97
N VAL A 436 22.71 8.50 -8.89
CA VAL A 436 22.58 9.95 -8.99
C VAL A 436 21.97 10.59 -7.74
N ILE A 437 21.00 9.94 -7.09
CA ILE A 437 20.43 10.45 -5.83
C ILE A 437 21.41 10.23 -4.69
N PHE A 438 22.13 9.10 -4.68
CA PHE A 438 23.17 8.80 -3.70
C PHE A 438 24.29 9.86 -3.70
N LEU A 439 24.88 10.15 -4.87
CA LEU A 439 26.00 11.09 -4.99
C LEU A 439 25.58 12.55 -4.81
N ARG A 440 24.49 12.97 -5.46
CA ARG A 440 24.08 14.38 -5.49
C ARG A 440 23.24 14.78 -4.27
N ASN A 441 22.24 14.00 -3.90
CA ASN A 441 21.27 14.41 -2.88
C ASN A 441 21.70 14.01 -1.46
N ARG A 442 22.42 12.90 -1.31
CA ARG A 442 22.82 12.38 0.01
C ARG A 442 24.27 12.72 0.37
N LEU A 443 25.26 12.34 -0.47
CA LEU A 443 26.68 12.62 -0.19
C LEU A 443 27.14 14.04 -0.54
N LYS A 444 26.42 14.72 -1.44
CA LYS A 444 26.75 16.09 -1.88
C LYS A 444 28.10 16.21 -2.62
N TYR A 445 28.59 15.14 -3.24
CA TYR A 445 29.80 15.18 -4.08
C TYR A 445 29.57 15.78 -5.47
N ALA A 446 28.31 15.83 -5.88
CA ALA A 446 27.88 16.50 -7.10
C ALA A 446 26.76 17.48 -6.77
N LEU A 447 26.70 18.57 -7.50
CA LEU A 447 25.62 19.56 -7.49
C LEU A 447 24.63 19.28 -8.61
N THR A 448 25.12 18.87 -9.80
CA THR A 448 24.31 18.65 -11.00
C THR A 448 24.34 17.19 -11.48
N ASN A 449 23.39 16.82 -12.36
CA ASN A 449 23.38 15.49 -12.97
C ASN A 449 24.61 15.26 -13.86
N SER A 450 25.09 16.30 -14.56
CA SER A 450 26.25 16.20 -15.45
C SER A 450 27.53 15.86 -14.68
N GLU A 451 27.71 16.42 -13.49
CA GLU A 451 28.82 16.08 -12.60
C GLU A 451 28.76 14.63 -12.12
N VAL A 452 27.56 14.13 -11.78
CA VAL A 452 27.39 12.71 -11.44
C VAL A 452 27.86 11.83 -12.59
N THR A 453 27.45 12.13 -13.83
CA THR A 453 27.90 11.37 -15.00
C THR A 453 29.42 11.42 -15.14
N LYS A 454 30.06 12.57 -14.93
CA LYS A 454 31.53 12.67 -14.95
C LYS A 454 32.19 11.75 -13.90
N ILE A 455 31.71 11.77 -12.65
CA ILE A 455 32.24 10.93 -11.56
C ILE A 455 32.09 9.44 -11.90
N VAL A 456 30.92 9.05 -12.37
CA VAL A 456 30.58 7.66 -12.67
C VAL A 456 31.38 7.14 -13.88
N MET A 457 31.61 7.98 -14.89
CA MET A 457 32.41 7.63 -16.09
C MET A 457 33.91 7.49 -15.80
N GLN A 458 34.42 8.11 -14.74
CA GLN A 458 35.79 7.87 -14.25
C GLN A 458 35.97 6.48 -13.62
N ARG A 459 34.92 5.65 -13.55
CA ARG A 459 34.96 4.27 -13.04
C ARG A 459 35.40 4.13 -11.57
N LEU A 460 35.28 5.22 -10.79
CA LEU A 460 35.68 5.27 -9.38
C LEU A 460 34.67 4.62 -8.41
N ILE A 461 33.43 4.41 -8.87
CA ILE A 461 32.34 3.92 -8.04
C ILE A 461 32.12 2.44 -8.31
N LYS A 462 32.23 1.64 -7.25
CA LYS A 462 31.94 0.20 -7.27
C LYS A 462 30.71 -0.09 -6.43
N VAL A 463 29.77 -0.85 -6.99
CA VAL A 463 28.62 -1.39 -6.26
C VAL A 463 28.76 -2.90 -6.21
N ASP A 464 28.78 -3.46 -5.00
CA ASP A 464 29.12 -4.85 -4.73
C ASP A 464 30.40 -5.29 -5.46
N GLY A 465 31.47 -4.51 -5.30
CA GLY A 465 32.79 -4.80 -5.89
C GLY A 465 32.91 -4.62 -7.41
N LYS A 466 31.80 -4.38 -8.12
CA LYS A 466 31.79 -4.17 -9.58
C LYS A 466 31.65 -2.70 -9.91
N VAL A 467 32.48 -2.22 -10.84
CA VAL A 467 32.38 -0.84 -11.36
C VAL A 467 31.04 -0.64 -12.05
N ARG A 468 30.33 0.43 -11.69
CA ARG A 468 29.06 0.81 -12.32
C ARG A 468 29.20 2.18 -12.97
N THR A 469 28.97 2.23 -14.28
CA THR A 469 29.00 3.45 -15.11
C THR A 469 27.62 4.06 -15.37
N ASP A 470 26.54 3.40 -14.93
CA ASP A 470 25.18 3.90 -15.09
C ASP A 470 24.81 4.80 -13.91
N PRO A 471 24.55 6.11 -14.11
CA PRO A 471 24.13 7.01 -13.04
C PRO A 471 22.76 6.66 -12.45
N ASN A 472 21.91 5.96 -13.21
CA ASN A 472 20.57 5.53 -12.78
C ASN A 472 20.55 4.09 -12.28
N TYR A 473 21.71 3.49 -12.00
CA TYR A 473 21.79 2.12 -11.48
C TYR A 473 21.00 1.98 -10.16
N PRO A 474 20.08 1.01 -10.05
CA PRO A 474 19.23 0.84 -8.86
C PRO A 474 19.99 0.11 -7.75
N ALA A 475 20.78 0.84 -6.96
CA ALA A 475 21.37 0.30 -5.73
C ALA A 475 20.29 0.14 -4.66
N GLY A 476 20.26 -0.97 -3.93
CA GLY A 476 19.16 -1.27 -3.01
C GLY A 476 19.61 -1.69 -1.63
N PHE A 477 18.68 -2.32 -0.91
CA PHE A 477 18.89 -2.77 0.45
C PHE A 477 20.05 -3.78 0.55
N MET A 478 20.96 -3.57 1.52
CA MET A 478 22.17 -4.37 1.81
C MET A 478 23.28 -4.33 0.75
N ASP A 479 23.14 -3.53 -0.31
CA ASP A 479 24.24 -3.32 -1.25
C ASP A 479 25.38 -2.51 -0.61
N VAL A 480 26.61 -2.85 -1.00
CA VAL A 480 27.83 -2.17 -0.56
C VAL A 480 28.33 -1.27 -1.70
N ILE A 481 28.46 0.02 -1.43
CA ILE A 481 28.99 1.02 -2.36
C ILE A 481 30.38 1.43 -1.87
N THR A 482 31.38 1.28 -2.73
CA THR A 482 32.78 1.63 -2.46
C THR A 482 33.20 2.77 -3.37
N ILE A 483 33.87 3.76 -2.79
CA ILE A 483 34.51 4.86 -3.52
C ILE A 483 36.01 4.75 -3.29
N GLU A 484 36.74 4.29 -4.31
CA GLU A 484 38.15 3.92 -4.16
C GLU A 484 39.04 5.12 -3.86
N LYS A 485 38.74 6.25 -4.49
CA LYS A 485 39.54 7.48 -4.35
C LYS A 485 39.50 8.06 -2.94
N THR A 486 38.38 7.93 -2.24
CA THR A 486 38.23 8.41 -0.86
C THR A 486 38.48 7.32 0.18
N GLY A 487 38.58 6.05 -0.25
CA GLY A 487 38.73 4.91 0.66
C GLY A 487 37.50 4.65 1.53
N GLU A 488 36.33 5.14 1.12
CA GLU A 488 35.10 5.03 1.92
C GLU A 488 34.17 3.92 1.42
N PHE A 489 33.58 3.23 2.39
CA PHE A 489 32.65 2.12 2.17
C PHE A 489 31.31 2.44 2.81
N PHE A 490 30.24 2.20 2.05
CA PHE A 490 28.88 2.49 2.48
C PHE A 490 27.98 1.26 2.30
N ARG A 491 27.14 0.98 3.28
CA ARG A 491 26.06 0.00 3.19
C ARG A 491 24.73 0.72 3.13
N LEU A 492 23.89 0.36 2.16
CA LEU A 492 22.53 0.89 2.07
C LEU A 492 21.59 0.13 3.02
N ILE A 493 21.12 0.81 4.06
CA ILE A 493 20.21 0.26 5.08
C ILE A 493 19.01 1.19 5.25
N TYR A 494 17.87 0.64 5.68
CA TYR A 494 16.70 1.46 6.03
C TYR A 494 16.84 2.11 7.41
N ASP A 495 16.40 3.35 7.49
CA ASP A 495 16.09 4.06 8.73
C ASP A 495 14.72 3.66 9.26
N VAL A 496 14.45 3.88 10.55
CA VAL A 496 13.14 3.64 11.21
C VAL A 496 11.99 4.47 10.62
N LYS A 497 12.34 5.52 9.87
CA LYS A 497 11.40 6.36 9.08
C LYS A 497 11.10 5.82 7.68
N GLY A 498 11.68 4.68 7.31
CA GLY A 498 11.47 4.06 6.01
C GLY A 498 12.23 4.71 4.85
N ARG A 499 13.39 5.30 5.13
CA ARG A 499 14.27 5.97 4.15
C ARG A 499 15.56 5.18 4.00
N PHE A 500 16.22 5.29 2.85
CA PHE A 500 17.59 4.79 2.73
C PHE A 500 18.56 5.73 3.45
N THR A 501 19.26 5.16 4.43
CA THR A 501 20.39 5.79 5.12
C THR A 501 21.68 5.26 4.54
N ILE A 502 22.61 6.17 4.31
CA ILE A 502 23.98 5.85 3.92
C ILE A 502 24.73 5.56 5.21
N HIS A 503 24.97 4.27 5.49
CA HIS A 503 25.71 3.86 6.66
C HIS A 503 27.17 3.62 6.29
N ARG A 504 28.10 4.37 6.90
CA ARG A 504 29.54 4.17 6.72
C ARG A 504 29.95 2.89 7.44
N ILE A 505 30.72 2.04 6.75
CA ILE A 505 31.20 0.74 7.27
C ILE A 505 32.73 0.64 7.11
N THR A 506 33.32 -0.36 7.75
CA THR A 506 34.75 -0.68 7.62
C THR A 506 35.04 -1.50 6.36
N GLY A 507 36.30 -1.53 5.94
CA GLY A 507 36.73 -2.32 4.77
C GLY A 507 36.55 -3.83 4.93
N GLU A 508 36.57 -4.35 6.17
CA GLU A 508 36.32 -5.76 6.46
C GLU A 508 34.84 -6.13 6.24
N GLU A 509 33.93 -5.30 6.76
CA GLU A 509 32.50 -5.50 6.57
C GLU A 509 32.09 -5.31 5.10
N ALA A 510 32.83 -4.48 4.35
CA ALA A 510 32.60 -4.25 2.92
C ALA A 510 32.90 -5.47 2.03
N LYS A 511 33.62 -6.48 2.53
CA LYS A 511 33.95 -7.70 1.77
C LYS A 511 32.75 -8.64 1.59
N TYR A 512 31.74 -8.52 2.46
CA TYR A 512 30.56 -9.39 2.42
C TYR A 512 29.25 -8.60 2.47
N LYS A 513 28.16 -9.25 2.10
CA LYS A 513 26.81 -8.71 2.30
C LYS A 513 25.79 -9.80 2.59
N LEU A 514 24.68 -9.40 3.17
CA LEU A 514 23.57 -10.29 3.45
C LEU A 514 22.58 -10.29 2.28
N CYS A 515 22.18 -11.48 1.85
CA CYS A 515 21.17 -11.67 0.79
C CYS A 515 20.08 -12.63 1.27
N LYS A 516 18.82 -12.19 1.23
CA LYS A 516 17.67 -13.08 1.50
C LYS A 516 17.41 -14.00 0.31
N VAL A 517 17.21 -15.28 0.58
CA VAL A 517 16.83 -16.31 -0.40
C VAL A 517 15.35 -16.16 -0.74
N LYS A 518 15.06 -15.95 -2.02
CA LYS A 518 13.71 -15.77 -2.54
C LYS A 518 13.13 -17.07 -3.08
N LYS A 519 13.94 -17.88 -3.75
CA LYS A 519 13.55 -19.17 -4.33
C LYS A 519 14.73 -20.13 -4.28
N VAL A 520 14.45 -21.41 -4.11
CA VAL A 520 15.39 -22.52 -4.28
C VAL A 520 14.77 -23.44 -5.32
N GLN A 521 15.52 -23.76 -6.38
CA GLN A 521 15.04 -24.54 -7.51
C GLN A 521 16.17 -25.42 -8.06
N THR A 522 15.80 -26.49 -8.76
CA THR A 522 16.73 -27.37 -9.45
C THR A 522 16.73 -27.03 -10.94
N GLY A 523 17.91 -26.72 -11.47
CA GLY A 523 18.11 -26.39 -12.88
C GLY A 523 18.34 -27.62 -13.75
N PRO A 524 18.68 -27.40 -15.04
CA PRO A 524 19.09 -28.47 -15.93
C PRO A 524 20.24 -29.29 -15.33
N LYS A 525 20.27 -30.60 -15.63
CA LYS A 525 21.25 -31.56 -15.10
C LYS A 525 21.17 -31.78 -13.58
N GLY A 526 20.02 -31.49 -12.96
CA GLY A 526 19.82 -31.74 -11.53
C GLY A 526 20.58 -30.79 -10.61
N ILE A 527 21.08 -29.65 -11.12
CA ILE A 527 21.92 -28.72 -10.34
C ILE A 527 21.03 -27.81 -9.48
N PRO A 528 21.11 -27.88 -8.14
CA PRO A 528 20.37 -26.96 -7.29
C PRO A 528 20.95 -25.54 -7.39
N PHE A 529 20.06 -24.55 -7.43
CA PHE A 529 20.42 -23.14 -7.36
C PHE A 529 19.43 -22.37 -6.49
N LEU A 530 19.93 -21.31 -5.85
CA LEU A 530 19.09 -20.35 -5.15
C LEU A 530 19.09 -19.01 -5.88
N VAL A 531 17.97 -18.30 -5.77
CA VAL A 531 17.79 -16.94 -6.27
C VAL A 531 17.62 -16.01 -5.08
N THR A 532 18.45 -14.99 -5.01
CA THR A 532 18.43 -14.00 -3.93
C THR A 532 17.50 -12.84 -4.26
N ARG A 533 17.19 -12.00 -3.26
CA ARG A 533 16.35 -10.80 -3.43
C ARG A 533 16.91 -9.81 -4.46
N ASP A 534 18.23 -9.66 -4.49
CA ASP A 534 18.97 -8.82 -5.45
C ASP A 534 19.20 -9.50 -6.81
N GLY A 535 18.47 -10.58 -7.09
CA GLY A 535 18.44 -11.21 -8.42
C GLY A 535 19.71 -11.97 -8.79
N ARG A 536 20.58 -12.30 -7.83
CA ARG A 536 21.73 -13.19 -8.06
C ARG A 536 21.26 -14.63 -8.02
N THR A 537 21.89 -15.46 -8.87
CA THR A 537 21.71 -16.91 -8.87
C THR A 537 22.98 -17.57 -8.39
N ILE A 538 22.90 -18.33 -7.30
CA ILE A 538 24.03 -19.05 -6.72
C ILE A 538 23.78 -20.55 -6.89
N ARG A 539 24.71 -21.23 -7.55
CA ARG A 539 24.63 -22.67 -7.83
C ARG A 539 25.28 -23.45 -6.70
N TYR A 540 24.84 -24.69 -6.50
CA TYR A 540 25.33 -25.59 -5.45
C TYR A 540 25.23 -24.99 -4.03
N PRO A 541 24.05 -24.49 -3.62
CA PRO A 541 23.86 -24.09 -2.23
C PRO A 541 23.84 -25.31 -1.31
N ASP A 542 24.14 -25.10 -0.03
CA ASP A 542 23.97 -26.11 1.01
C ASP A 542 22.49 -26.56 1.06
N PRO A 543 22.21 -27.87 1.08
CA PRO A 543 20.84 -28.42 1.17
C PRO A 543 20.02 -27.92 2.37
N MET A 544 20.68 -27.44 3.43
CA MET A 544 20.03 -26.93 4.63
C MET A 544 19.40 -25.54 4.43
N ILE A 545 19.78 -24.81 3.37
CA ILE A 545 19.30 -23.46 3.07
C ILE A 545 17.89 -23.52 2.47
N LYS A 546 16.93 -22.84 3.10
CA LYS A 546 15.53 -22.79 2.67
C LYS A 546 15.13 -21.39 2.20
N VAL A 547 13.93 -21.31 1.62
CA VAL A 547 13.32 -20.04 1.21
C VAL A 547 13.05 -19.16 2.44
N ASN A 548 13.34 -17.87 2.32
CA ASN A 548 13.31 -16.83 3.37
C ASN A 548 14.48 -16.80 4.34
N ASP A 549 15.41 -17.73 4.27
CA ASP A 549 16.68 -17.65 4.98
C ASP A 549 17.56 -16.53 4.40
N THR A 550 18.53 -16.07 5.18
CA THR A 550 19.52 -15.09 4.73
C THR A 550 20.88 -15.74 4.61
N ILE A 551 21.54 -15.55 3.46
CA ILE A 551 22.92 -15.97 3.24
C ILE A 551 23.89 -14.80 3.43
N GLN A 552 25.07 -15.09 3.96
CA GLN A 552 26.22 -14.18 3.95
C GLN A 552 27.04 -14.48 2.70
N LEU A 553 27.02 -13.53 1.77
CA LEU A 553 27.68 -13.62 0.48
C LEU A 553 29.01 -12.86 0.52
N GLU A 554 30.10 -13.53 0.16
CA GLU A 554 31.35 -12.86 -0.14
C GLU A 554 31.26 -12.16 -1.50
N ILE A 555 31.53 -10.85 -1.54
CA ILE A 555 31.30 -10.04 -2.74
C ILE A 555 32.29 -10.36 -3.86
N ALA A 556 33.56 -10.63 -3.52
CA ALA A 556 34.63 -10.88 -4.49
C ALA A 556 34.41 -12.20 -5.25
N THR A 557 34.15 -13.29 -4.54
CA THR A 557 34.00 -14.63 -5.12
C THR A 557 32.54 -14.97 -5.47
N SER A 558 31.57 -14.22 -4.93
CA SER A 558 30.14 -14.55 -4.99
C SER A 558 29.80 -15.93 -4.43
N LYS A 559 30.60 -16.42 -3.45
CA LYS A 559 30.35 -17.67 -2.71
C LYS A 559 29.69 -17.39 -1.35
N ILE A 560 28.95 -18.39 -0.86
CA ILE A 560 28.28 -18.33 0.44
C ILE A 560 29.32 -18.63 1.53
N LEU A 561 29.40 -17.77 2.54
CA LEU A 561 30.28 -17.96 3.72
C LEU A 561 29.53 -18.67 4.86
N ASP A 562 28.39 -18.11 5.25
CA ASP A 562 27.52 -18.63 6.30
C ASP A 562 26.06 -18.36 5.88
N PHE A 563 25.10 -18.99 6.55
CA PHE A 563 23.69 -18.68 6.39
C PHE A 563 22.98 -18.64 7.75
N ILE A 564 21.86 -17.92 7.77
CA ILE A 564 21.04 -17.68 8.94
C ILE A 564 19.63 -18.15 8.61
N LYS A 565 19.14 -19.11 9.39
CA LYS A 565 17.80 -19.67 9.22
C LYS A 565 16.73 -18.69 9.67
N PHE A 566 15.61 -18.73 8.97
CA PHE A 566 14.38 -18.07 9.37
C PHE A 566 13.69 -18.91 10.46
N GLU A 567 13.98 -18.59 11.71
CA GLU A 567 13.40 -19.22 12.90
C GLU A 567 13.13 -18.18 13.99
N SER A 568 12.27 -18.55 14.95
CA SER A 568 12.02 -17.73 16.13
C SER A 568 13.29 -17.54 16.95
N GLY A 569 13.48 -16.35 17.51
CA GLY A 569 14.67 -15.98 18.27
C GLY A 569 15.76 -15.30 17.46
N ASN A 570 15.70 -15.32 16.12
CA ASN A 570 16.67 -14.61 15.28
C ASN A 570 16.30 -13.14 15.04
N LEU A 571 17.33 -12.30 14.88
CA LEU A 571 17.18 -10.86 14.67
C LEU A 571 16.80 -10.57 13.22
N CYS A 572 15.80 -9.72 13.03
CA CYS A 572 15.31 -9.35 11.72
C CYS A 572 15.15 -7.84 11.55
N MET A 573 15.25 -7.38 10.31
CA MET A 573 14.93 -6.03 9.89
C MET A 573 13.74 -6.06 8.93
N ILE A 574 12.85 -5.08 9.06
CA ILE A 574 11.71 -4.94 8.16
C ILE A 574 12.10 -4.14 6.93
N THR A 575 11.71 -4.65 5.76
CA THR A 575 12.09 -4.11 4.45
C THR A 575 10.89 -3.67 3.60
N GLY A 576 9.67 -3.67 4.15
CA GLY A 576 8.47 -3.17 3.50
C GLY A 576 7.32 -2.89 4.47
N GLY A 577 6.30 -2.15 4.00
CA GLY A 577 5.11 -1.79 4.79
C GLY A 577 5.33 -0.66 5.80
N ARG A 578 4.38 -0.46 6.71
CA ARG A 578 4.38 0.64 7.71
C ARG A 578 5.50 0.54 8.75
N ASN A 579 5.99 -0.68 9.00
CA ASN A 579 7.05 -0.99 9.97
C ASN A 579 8.46 -0.99 9.34
N LEU A 580 8.62 -0.49 8.11
CA LEU A 580 9.90 -0.42 7.38
C LEU A 580 11.05 0.18 8.23
N GLY A 581 12.20 -0.50 8.24
CA GLY A 581 13.42 -0.09 8.92
C GLY A 581 13.46 -0.38 10.43
N ARG A 582 12.40 -0.95 11.00
CA ARG A 582 12.42 -1.47 12.38
C ARG A 582 13.23 -2.76 12.48
N VAL A 583 13.88 -2.96 13.62
CA VAL A 583 14.70 -4.14 13.92
C VAL A 583 14.26 -4.77 15.23
N GLY A 584 13.94 -6.06 15.17
CA GLY A 584 13.50 -6.81 16.33
C GLY A 584 13.71 -8.31 16.16
N THR A 585 13.45 -9.05 17.22
CA THR A 585 13.56 -10.51 17.26
C THR A 585 12.26 -11.15 16.80
N VAL A 586 12.34 -12.17 15.94
CA VAL A 586 11.16 -12.94 15.52
C VAL A 586 10.62 -13.72 16.71
N VAL A 587 9.36 -13.49 17.08
CA VAL A 587 8.70 -14.19 18.20
C VAL A 587 7.97 -15.42 17.68
N SER A 588 7.02 -15.21 16.78
CA SER A 588 6.19 -16.27 16.22
C SER A 588 5.85 -15.99 14.76
N ARG A 589 5.54 -17.06 14.03
CA ARG A 589 5.02 -17.01 12.66
C ARG A 589 3.65 -17.66 12.65
N GLU A 590 2.65 -16.87 12.27
CA GLU A 590 1.29 -17.34 11.98
C GLU A 590 1.22 -17.73 10.50
N ARG A 591 0.82 -18.98 10.25
CA ARG A 591 0.67 -19.51 8.90
C ARG A 591 -0.78 -19.39 8.48
N HIS A 592 -1.01 -18.79 7.32
CA HIS A 592 -2.33 -18.68 6.72
C HIS A 592 -2.29 -19.35 5.35
N PRO A 593 -2.63 -20.65 5.25
CA PRO A 593 -2.60 -21.35 3.96
C PRO A 593 -3.54 -20.65 2.97
N GLY A 594 -3.04 -20.37 1.76
CA GLY A 594 -3.77 -19.62 0.73
C GLY A 594 -3.71 -18.09 0.88
N SER A 595 -3.16 -17.56 1.97
CA SER A 595 -3.00 -16.12 2.21
C SER A 595 -1.55 -15.77 2.60
N PHE A 596 -1.35 -14.54 3.08
CA PHE A 596 -0.04 -14.07 3.51
C PHE A 596 0.25 -14.48 4.95
N ASP A 597 1.33 -15.23 5.14
CA ASP A 597 1.87 -15.50 6.47
C ASP A 597 2.26 -14.21 7.20
N ILE A 598 1.89 -14.14 8.47
CA ILE A 598 2.15 -13.01 9.36
C ILE A 598 3.23 -13.39 10.37
N VAL A 599 4.16 -12.48 10.60
CA VAL A 599 5.28 -12.68 11.52
C VAL A 599 5.21 -11.62 12.61
N HIS A 600 5.18 -12.06 13.86
CA HIS A 600 5.21 -11.22 15.05
C HIS A 600 6.65 -11.00 15.50
N ILE A 601 6.99 -9.74 15.74
CA ILE A 601 8.35 -9.30 16.01
C ILE A 601 8.34 -8.42 17.25
N LYS A 602 9.36 -8.57 18.09
CA LYS A 602 9.57 -7.79 19.31
C LYS A 602 10.85 -6.97 19.19
N ASP A 603 10.73 -5.64 19.25
CA ASP A 603 11.87 -4.72 19.28
C ASP A 603 12.66 -4.84 20.60
N ALA A 604 13.85 -4.25 20.65
CA ALA A 604 14.69 -4.21 21.85
C ALA A 604 14.01 -3.55 23.07
N ASN A 605 13.12 -2.57 22.84
CA ASN A 605 12.34 -1.89 23.89
C ASN A 605 11.10 -2.69 24.33
N GLY A 606 10.90 -3.90 23.80
CA GLY A 606 9.74 -4.74 24.15
C GLY A 606 8.47 -4.46 23.35
N HIS A 607 8.45 -3.42 22.50
CA HIS A 607 7.33 -3.16 21.60
C HIS A 607 7.16 -4.29 20.58
N THR A 608 5.95 -4.85 20.50
CA THR A 608 5.59 -5.90 19.55
C THR A 608 4.84 -5.33 18.36
N PHE A 609 5.11 -5.86 17.17
CA PHE A 609 4.37 -5.52 15.94
C PHE A 609 4.43 -6.68 14.95
N ALA A 610 3.52 -6.66 13.97
CA ALA A 610 3.41 -7.68 12.95
C ALA A 610 3.74 -7.15 11.55
N THR A 611 4.17 -8.05 10.66
CA THR A 611 4.29 -7.78 9.22
C THR A 611 4.14 -9.07 8.41
N ARG A 612 3.97 -8.94 7.09
CA ARG A 612 3.96 -10.09 6.17
C ARG A 612 5.36 -10.71 6.08
N LEU A 613 5.43 -12.04 5.96
CA LEU A 613 6.68 -12.80 5.82
C LEU A 613 7.65 -12.26 4.75
N ASN A 614 7.10 -11.80 3.62
CA ASN A 614 7.89 -11.24 2.52
C ASN A 614 8.72 -10.00 2.93
N ASN A 615 8.21 -9.21 3.87
CA ASN A 615 8.86 -7.97 4.32
C ASN A 615 9.95 -8.22 5.37
N VAL A 616 10.00 -9.40 5.98
CA VAL A 616 10.97 -9.74 7.01
C VAL A 616 12.31 -10.13 6.37
N PHE A 617 13.41 -9.59 6.89
CA PHE A 617 14.76 -9.94 6.45
C PHE A 617 15.60 -10.28 7.67
N ILE A 618 16.10 -11.52 7.77
CA ILE A 618 16.93 -11.94 8.91
C ILE A 618 18.33 -11.32 8.76
N ILE A 619 18.83 -10.72 9.84
CA ILE A 619 20.12 -10.01 9.87
C ILE A 619 21.11 -10.56 10.90
N GLY A 620 20.68 -11.48 11.77
CA GLY A 620 21.54 -11.99 12.84
C GLY A 620 20.99 -13.23 13.53
N LYS A 621 21.88 -13.97 14.19
CA LYS A 621 21.55 -15.12 15.06
C LYS A 621 21.35 -14.61 16.49
N GLY A 622 20.23 -14.95 17.12
CA GLY A 622 19.89 -14.43 18.44
C GLY A 622 19.79 -12.90 18.45
N SER A 623 20.46 -12.25 19.41
CA SER A 623 20.53 -10.78 19.53
C SER A 623 21.69 -10.14 18.76
N LYS A 624 22.62 -10.93 18.20
CA LYS A 624 23.84 -10.42 17.55
C LYS A 624 23.61 -10.20 16.05
N PRO A 625 23.65 -8.95 15.55
CA PRO A 625 23.57 -8.68 14.11
C PRO A 625 24.88 -9.06 13.40
N TYR A 626 24.78 -9.54 12.16
CA TYR A 626 25.93 -9.84 11.28
C TYR A 626 26.42 -8.60 10.51
N VAL A 627 25.69 -7.49 10.57
CA VAL A 627 26.02 -6.21 9.92
C VAL A 627 25.88 -5.07 10.91
N SER A 628 26.63 -3.99 10.70
CA SER A 628 26.51 -2.80 11.52
C SER A 628 25.16 -2.11 11.28
N LEU A 629 24.52 -1.67 12.37
CA LEU A 629 23.21 -1.02 12.32
C LEU A 629 23.33 0.50 12.36
N PRO A 630 22.43 1.24 11.68
CA PRO A 630 22.40 2.69 11.73
C PRO A 630 22.06 3.22 13.13
N ARG A 631 22.24 4.54 13.32
CA ARG A 631 21.93 5.23 14.57
C ARG A 631 20.49 4.91 15.02
N GLY A 632 20.33 4.54 16.29
CA GLY A 632 19.03 4.11 16.83
C GLY A 632 18.73 2.62 16.72
N LYS A 633 19.64 1.81 16.12
CA LYS A 633 19.58 0.33 16.08
C LYS A 633 18.23 -0.25 15.60
N GLY A 634 17.48 0.51 14.80
CA GLY A 634 16.16 0.09 14.30
C GLY A 634 15.01 0.19 15.31
N VAL A 635 15.20 0.84 16.47
CA VAL A 635 14.12 1.09 17.43
C VAL A 635 13.35 2.34 17.02
N LYS A 636 12.05 2.18 16.76
CA LYS A 636 11.16 3.29 16.42
C LYS A 636 10.55 3.90 17.68
N LEU A 637 10.93 5.14 17.96
CA LEU A 637 10.36 5.95 19.04
C LEU A 637 8.94 6.41 18.70
N SER A 638 8.17 6.74 19.74
CA SER A 638 6.87 7.39 19.56
C SER A 638 7.04 8.82 19.01
N ILE A 639 5.96 9.40 18.49
CA ILE A 639 5.99 10.75 17.91
C ILE A 639 6.33 11.80 18.99
N ALA A 640 5.84 11.60 20.22
CA ALA A 640 6.14 12.47 21.35
C ALA A 640 7.62 12.37 21.76
N GLU A 641 8.15 11.16 21.94
CA GLU A 641 9.56 10.94 22.27
C GLU A 641 10.50 11.53 21.21
N GLU A 642 10.16 11.38 19.93
CA GLU A 642 10.95 11.96 18.84
C GLU A 642 10.91 13.49 18.85
N ARG A 643 9.75 14.09 19.14
CA ARG A 643 9.61 15.55 19.30
C ARG A 643 10.48 16.05 20.45
N ASP A 644 10.40 15.41 21.60
CA ASP A 644 11.10 15.85 22.81
C ASP A 644 12.61 15.69 22.64
N LYS A 645 13.06 14.58 22.04
CA LYS A 645 14.46 14.38 21.66
C LYS A 645 14.97 15.44 20.68
N ARG A 646 14.13 15.86 19.73
CA ARG A 646 14.49 16.92 18.76
C ARG A 646 14.57 18.29 19.43
N LEU A 647 13.70 18.59 20.39
CA LEU A 647 13.74 19.83 21.16
C LEU A 647 14.98 19.87 22.04
N ALA A 648 15.26 18.79 22.78
CA ALA A 648 16.46 18.66 23.61
C ALA A 648 17.75 18.85 22.81
N ALA A 649 17.84 18.26 21.62
CA ALA A 649 19.00 18.39 20.73
C ALA A 649 19.13 19.77 20.06
N LYS A 650 18.10 20.63 20.14
CA LYS A 650 18.17 22.02 19.66
C LYS A 650 18.53 23.00 20.79
N THR A 651 18.23 22.64 22.03
CA THR A 651 18.58 23.40 23.22
C THR A 651 20.05 23.20 23.62
N GLN A 652 20.61 22.03 23.32
CA GLN A 652 22.06 21.80 23.28
C GLN A 652 22.65 22.39 22.02
#